data_AF-A0A524NUT7-F1
#
_entry.id   AF-A0A524NUT7-F1
#
_cell.length_a   1.000
_cell.length_b   1.000
_cell.length_c   1.000
_cell.angle_alpha   90.00
_cell.angle_beta   90.00
_cell.angle_gamma   90.00
#
_symmetry.space_group_name_H-M   'P 1'
#
loop_
_entity.id
_entity.type
_entity.pdbx_description
1 polymer ?
#
loop_
_entity_poly.entity_id
_entity_poly.type
_entity_poly.pdbx_seq_one_letter_code
_entity_poly.pdbx_strand_id
1 'polypeptide(L)'
;MTSNSLLQALEDHFVSLNRMVLKSLEDSVNIHREAIKRYLAASKDLSHPQGEDQNGEEAIRRILAFHKANLEVCNSMFTEISADTPLTGMLSILRQEHEKLLEKIPVKMPLEYPQGYFALNRNDPFLSKIMRTTEWTLLAPRQALSSLLNPIRKLMGKKIPEPVLPVHQVHARHLYRQFLLPHYLNRLTELIQETRKEISASLTVLLENELKEHPKFHWKKQYDILLGSFFQEKLEEFGKLINHSGSPLSFTSWRIWYKREILKNAFSQMVYIERSWRITYYAFYEDWRFREHLFTFIQEVRLIMLEVSSIFSGRIRTTLYPELEKQKAFITRILDGLPDPDKASMEELKSYLVKELYRMNKEKKLQLQEGTVFEAAEDIPGILQKLENVILEKLQDFPQKVGVVHSPDYQKGIRQSEIRYFSPSEFLEFNSLAEFLQVQNKLKVDLGKLLEKIVREFREFDQIVDFYLDSAIALTQKPGIQEDEVIMIFREGLKRLEGISDRSKTMLGDLDQKKWSEISANTEAFINSVSKLDDNDNILKIYTQLLRSRALASSAQNRKRLASGMKTTASRLSRYSSQHFGWLRTSYEDIRKLLKLTSSSATITSEISNYLAGIRKRINELPVIYQHLFEQAPVKEMNLFLSRKNDTEKLDQALADWEKGNFAATLVTGEAGSGCSSLLLHYARTLKSQYPILSFQVDKFYFSTDDFYTLIGEIFNQIDITDEGSLAHFVSTLSEKIVIIDGLERLFMRKVNGFECLRKFLSLVVNTNESIFWICSVSKIAYHYLNRTVALSEHFDYILDIDNLKGSDIREIIMKRNRLSGYNIWFLNSTEASEDDSDASQEELEEAFFADLERFAGSNIGLSLIYWLQSVQSVGEEGIKVDKFSVPDFEFLDNLPARKAFVLLLVVIHRKITEKYHALASNCSLEESSGLLSLLKEDSILVQKDGYFFLNGILYRHAVKLLRDRNLIH
;
A
#
# COMPACT_ATOMS: atom_id res chain seq x y z
N MET A 1 50.44 20.36 -75.02
CA MET A 1 49.96 21.12 -73.85
C MET A 1 51.19 21.44 -73.02
N THR A 2 51.53 22.72 -72.84
CA THR A 2 52.66 23.18 -72.00
C THR A 2 52.27 23.11 -70.51
N SER A 3 53.25 23.07 -69.60
CA SER A 3 52.99 23.09 -68.15
C SER A 3 52.09 24.26 -67.74
N ASN A 4 52.31 25.45 -68.30
CA ASN A 4 51.49 26.64 -68.05
C ASN A 4 50.04 26.47 -68.52
N SER A 5 49.79 25.85 -69.68
CA SER A 5 48.42 25.60 -70.17
C SER A 5 47.65 24.58 -69.32
N LEU A 6 48.34 23.62 -68.69
CA LEU A 6 47.75 22.67 -67.75
C LEU A 6 47.44 23.33 -66.40
N LEU A 7 48.35 24.17 -65.89
CA LEU A 7 48.12 24.93 -64.67
C LEU A 7 46.92 25.87 -64.81
N GLN A 8 46.79 26.56 -65.95
CA GLN A 8 45.62 27.40 -66.24
C GLN A 8 44.32 26.60 -66.31
N ALA A 9 44.33 25.43 -66.99
CA ALA A 9 43.13 24.58 -67.08
C ALA A 9 42.70 23.99 -65.72
N LEU A 10 43.68 23.69 -64.85
CA LEU A 10 43.41 23.28 -63.46
C LEU A 10 42.85 24.44 -62.65
N GLU A 11 43.45 25.63 -62.75
CA GLU A 11 42.98 26.86 -62.12
C GLU A 11 41.53 27.18 -62.48
N ASP A 12 41.19 27.21 -63.77
CA ASP A 12 39.83 27.48 -64.23
C ASP A 12 38.82 26.44 -63.73
N HIS A 13 39.20 25.15 -63.70
CA HIS A 13 38.34 24.08 -63.20
C HIS A 13 38.10 24.18 -61.69
N PHE A 14 39.14 24.41 -60.90
CA PHE A 14 39.00 24.55 -59.45
C PHE A 14 38.28 25.82 -59.05
N VAL A 15 38.42 26.92 -59.80
CA VAL A 15 37.61 28.12 -59.62
C VAL A 15 36.13 27.82 -59.86
N SER A 16 35.80 27.07 -60.92
CA SER A 16 34.43 26.61 -61.18
C SER A 16 33.90 25.68 -60.08
N LEU A 17 34.72 24.71 -59.64
CA LEU A 17 34.38 23.76 -58.60
C LEU A 17 34.15 24.46 -57.25
N ASN A 18 35.02 25.39 -56.89
CA ASN A 18 34.90 26.23 -55.69
C ASN A 18 33.56 26.97 -55.69
N ARG A 19 33.18 27.64 -56.78
CA ARG A 19 31.89 28.34 -56.84
C ARG A 19 30.70 27.41 -56.62
N MET A 20 30.72 26.20 -57.20
CA MET A 20 29.63 25.23 -57.04
C MET A 20 29.54 24.71 -55.60
N VAL A 21 30.68 24.39 -55.00
CA VAL A 21 30.79 23.87 -53.63
C VAL A 21 30.41 24.93 -52.59
N LEU A 22 30.93 26.15 -52.74
CA LEU A 22 30.61 27.27 -51.86
C LEU A 22 29.12 27.63 -51.93
N LYS A 23 28.53 27.64 -53.13
CA LYS A 23 27.09 27.82 -53.30
C LYS A 23 26.30 26.72 -52.59
N SER A 24 26.72 25.46 -52.70
CA SER A 24 26.05 24.35 -52.02
C SER A 24 26.13 24.44 -50.49
N LEU A 25 27.22 24.97 -49.95
CA LEU A 25 27.38 25.23 -48.51
C LEU A 25 26.51 26.41 -48.06
N GLU A 26 26.46 27.49 -48.86
CA GLU A 26 25.61 28.65 -48.62
C GLU A 26 24.12 28.29 -48.65
N ASP A 27 23.69 27.46 -49.60
CA ASP A 27 22.33 26.92 -49.69
C ASP A 27 21.96 26.10 -48.45
N SER A 28 22.89 25.26 -47.95
CA SER A 28 22.69 24.50 -46.70
C SER A 28 22.52 25.43 -45.49
N VAL A 29 23.38 26.44 -45.31
CA VAL A 29 23.26 27.44 -44.23
C VAL A 29 21.92 28.19 -44.31
N ASN A 30 21.47 28.54 -45.52
CA ASN A 30 20.19 29.23 -45.72
C ASN A 30 18.99 28.35 -45.36
N ILE A 31 19.00 27.05 -45.69
CA ILE A 31 17.94 26.11 -45.29
C ILE A 31 17.80 26.06 -43.77
N HIS A 32 18.92 25.94 -43.04
CA HIS A 32 18.92 25.92 -41.57
C HIS A 32 18.41 27.25 -41.00
N ARG A 33 18.82 28.37 -41.58
CA ARG A 33 18.36 29.70 -41.18
C ARG A 33 16.86 29.89 -41.36
N GLU A 34 16.30 29.46 -42.49
CA GLU A 34 14.85 29.59 -42.76
C GLU A 34 14.02 28.63 -41.90
N ALA A 35 14.52 27.42 -41.61
CA ALA A 35 13.89 26.51 -40.66
C ALA A 35 13.79 27.13 -39.26
N ILE A 36 14.89 27.72 -38.77
CA ILE A 36 14.93 28.42 -37.47
C ILE A 36 14.01 29.64 -37.45
N LYS A 37 13.96 30.42 -38.53
CA LYS A 37 13.04 31.58 -38.63
C LYS A 37 11.58 31.15 -38.53
N ARG A 38 11.20 30.05 -39.19
CA ARG A 38 9.83 29.51 -39.13
C ARG A 38 9.49 29.01 -37.73
N TYR A 39 10.43 28.34 -37.06
CA TYR A 39 10.30 27.98 -35.65
C TYR A 39 10.07 29.23 -34.77
N LEU A 40 10.93 30.25 -34.87
CA LEU A 40 10.82 31.48 -34.08
C LEU A 40 9.54 32.29 -34.37
N ALA A 41 8.97 32.18 -35.56
CA ALA A 41 7.69 32.79 -35.90
C ALA A 41 6.53 32.04 -35.24
N ALA A 42 6.49 30.70 -35.36
CA ALA A 42 5.48 29.87 -34.72
C ALA A 42 5.55 29.92 -33.19
N SER A 43 6.74 30.06 -32.62
CA SER A 43 6.94 30.18 -31.17
C SER A 43 6.57 31.56 -30.61
N LYS A 44 6.50 32.61 -31.43
CA LYS A 44 6.06 33.96 -31.00
C LYS A 44 4.55 34.06 -30.81
N ASP A 45 3.79 33.28 -31.59
CA ASP A 45 2.34 33.16 -31.44
C ASP A 45 1.96 32.33 -30.21
N LEU A 46 2.89 31.49 -29.74
CA LEU A 46 2.83 30.76 -28.48
C LEU A 46 3.38 31.64 -27.36
N SER A 47 2.57 32.55 -26.80
CA SER A 47 3.02 33.39 -25.68
C SER A 47 3.42 32.53 -24.48
N HIS A 48 4.68 32.61 -24.05
CA HIS A 48 5.14 32.04 -22.77
C HIS A 48 4.24 32.62 -21.67
N PRO A 49 3.58 31.80 -20.83
CA PRO A 49 2.80 32.34 -19.72
C PRO A 49 3.76 33.02 -18.73
N GLN A 50 4.00 34.32 -18.91
CA GLN A 50 4.63 35.17 -17.91
C GLN A 50 3.54 35.68 -16.97
N GLY A 51 3.53 35.17 -15.74
CA GLY A 51 2.65 35.64 -14.69
C GLY A 51 2.84 34.80 -13.42
N GLU A 52 3.11 35.47 -12.30
CA GLU A 52 3.33 34.93 -10.96
C GLU A 52 2.05 34.31 -10.32
N ASP A 53 1.34 33.45 -11.03
CA ASP A 53 0.24 32.65 -10.47
C ASP A 53 0.64 31.16 -10.45
N GLN A 54 1.67 30.86 -9.66
CA GLN A 54 2.33 29.55 -9.62
C GLN A 54 1.55 28.45 -8.87
N ASN A 55 0.24 28.55 -8.63
CA ASN A 55 -0.50 27.54 -7.85
C ASN A 55 -1.95 27.26 -8.31
N GLY A 56 -2.24 27.36 -9.61
CA GLY A 56 -3.58 27.10 -10.16
C GLY A 56 -3.62 25.95 -11.18
N GLU A 57 -4.68 25.13 -11.13
CA GLU A 57 -4.99 24.08 -12.13
C GLU A 57 -4.99 24.63 -13.57
N GLU A 58 -5.53 25.83 -13.76
CA GLU A 58 -5.59 26.55 -15.04
C GLU A 58 -4.21 27.01 -15.55
N ALA A 59 -3.29 27.38 -14.66
CA ALA A 59 -1.93 27.78 -15.04
C ALA A 59 -1.15 26.58 -15.60
N ILE A 60 -1.24 25.42 -14.93
CA ILE A 60 -0.60 24.17 -15.38
C ILE A 60 -1.19 23.73 -16.74
N ARG A 61 -2.51 23.83 -16.94
CA ARG A 61 -3.15 23.50 -18.22
C ARG A 61 -2.63 24.36 -19.39
N ARG A 62 -2.40 25.66 -19.17
CA ARG A 62 -1.82 26.56 -20.18
C ARG A 62 -0.38 26.21 -20.51
N ILE A 63 0.42 25.91 -19.50
CA ILE A 63 1.81 25.44 -19.66
C ILE A 63 1.84 24.14 -20.48
N LEU A 64 0.98 23.17 -20.16
CA LEU A 64 0.87 21.91 -20.90
C LEU A 64 0.52 22.12 -22.38
N ALA A 65 -0.43 23.01 -22.67
CA ALA A 65 -0.82 23.34 -24.04
C ALA A 65 0.35 23.96 -24.84
N PHE A 66 1.14 24.83 -24.20
CA PHE A 66 2.33 25.43 -24.79
C PHE A 66 3.39 24.37 -25.15
N HIS A 67 3.77 23.50 -24.22
CA HIS A 67 4.81 22.50 -24.45
C HIS A 67 4.41 21.44 -25.50
N LYS A 68 3.13 21.04 -25.53
CA LYS A 68 2.61 20.14 -26.58
C LYS A 68 2.67 20.78 -27.97
N ALA A 69 2.31 22.06 -28.08
CA ALA A 69 2.43 22.79 -29.34
C ALA A 69 3.90 22.97 -29.76
N ASN A 70 4.80 23.23 -28.80
CA ASN A 70 6.24 23.38 -29.06
C ASN A 70 6.85 22.08 -29.64
N LEU A 71 6.45 20.92 -29.11
CA LEU A 71 6.83 19.58 -29.60
C LEU A 71 6.58 19.42 -31.11
N GLU A 72 5.40 19.83 -31.59
CA GLU A 72 5.01 19.73 -32.99
C GLU A 72 5.85 20.64 -33.90
N VAL A 73 6.08 21.89 -33.48
CA VAL A 73 6.84 22.88 -34.27
C VAL A 73 8.31 22.46 -34.42
N CYS A 74 8.96 21.98 -33.35
CA CYS A 74 10.34 21.52 -33.42
C CYS A 74 10.51 20.22 -34.22
N ASN A 75 9.57 19.28 -34.13
CA ASN A 75 9.59 18.08 -34.97
C ASN A 75 9.66 18.45 -36.46
N SER A 76 8.88 19.47 -36.86
CA SER A 76 8.93 20.02 -38.22
C SER A 76 10.32 20.61 -38.55
N MET A 77 10.87 21.46 -37.67
CA MET A 77 12.18 22.10 -37.86
C MET A 77 13.31 21.06 -38.05
N PHE A 78 13.38 20.03 -37.21
CA PHE A 78 14.44 19.02 -37.30
C PHE A 78 14.27 18.08 -38.50
N THR A 79 13.04 17.84 -38.94
CA THR A 79 12.79 17.09 -40.18
C THR A 79 13.36 17.84 -41.39
N GLU A 80 13.23 19.16 -41.43
CA GLU A 80 13.81 19.99 -42.50
C GLU A 80 15.34 20.05 -42.44
N ILE A 81 15.91 20.21 -41.24
CA ILE A 81 17.36 20.22 -41.01
C ILE A 81 17.99 18.86 -41.38
N SER A 82 17.35 17.76 -41.03
CA SER A 82 17.87 16.41 -41.31
C SER A 82 17.72 15.97 -42.77
N ALA A 83 16.82 16.63 -43.52
CA ALA A 83 16.59 16.44 -44.96
C ALA A 83 17.58 17.21 -45.86
N ASP A 84 18.64 17.81 -45.30
CA ASP A 84 19.69 18.58 -45.99
C ASP A 84 20.30 17.80 -47.19
N THR A 85 19.68 18.01 -48.35
CA THR A 85 19.96 17.41 -49.65
C THR A 85 21.14 18.05 -50.40
N PRO A 86 21.42 19.37 -50.28
CA PRO A 86 22.55 20.02 -50.94
C PRO A 86 23.91 19.37 -50.74
N LEU A 87 24.32 19.00 -49.52
CA LEU A 87 25.64 18.38 -49.29
C LEU A 87 25.75 16.94 -49.78
N THR A 88 24.66 16.17 -49.72
CA THR A 88 24.61 14.81 -50.29
C THR A 88 24.77 14.88 -51.82
N GLY A 89 24.19 15.92 -52.44
CA GLY A 89 24.41 16.28 -53.85
C GLY A 89 25.81 16.84 -54.12
N MET A 90 26.42 17.58 -53.18
CA MET A 90 27.76 18.14 -53.34
C MET A 90 28.83 17.06 -53.51
N LEU A 91 28.74 15.96 -52.77
CA LEU A 91 29.67 14.82 -52.93
C LEU A 91 29.54 14.14 -54.31
N SER A 92 28.32 14.04 -54.84
CA SER A 92 28.09 13.47 -56.18
C SER A 92 28.56 14.42 -57.27
N ILE A 93 28.33 15.74 -57.11
CA ILE A 93 28.83 16.80 -57.99
C ILE A 93 30.37 16.83 -57.99
N LEU A 94 31.01 16.80 -56.81
CA LEU A 94 32.47 16.75 -56.66
C LEU A 94 33.07 15.54 -57.37
N ARG A 95 32.44 14.36 -57.23
CA ARG A 95 32.88 13.14 -57.91
C ARG A 95 32.71 13.23 -59.43
N GLN A 96 31.59 13.78 -59.90
CA GLN A 96 31.30 13.92 -61.33
C GLN A 96 32.22 14.94 -62.01
N GLU A 97 32.43 16.10 -61.40
CA GLU A 97 33.32 17.15 -61.92
C GLU A 97 34.79 16.72 -61.90
N HIS A 98 35.18 15.98 -60.87
CA HIS A 98 36.50 15.36 -60.81
C HIS A 98 36.76 14.41 -62.00
N GLU A 99 35.82 13.51 -62.31
CA GLU A 99 35.95 12.59 -63.46
C GLU A 99 36.01 13.36 -64.79
N LYS A 100 35.18 14.40 -64.97
CA LYS A 100 35.23 15.28 -66.16
C LYS A 100 36.58 15.98 -66.32
N LEU A 101 37.21 16.42 -65.23
CA LEU A 101 38.54 17.04 -65.28
C LEU A 101 39.63 16.02 -65.62
N LEU A 102 39.55 14.81 -65.05
CA LEU A 102 40.52 13.74 -65.31
C LEU A 102 40.59 13.38 -66.80
N GLU A 103 39.46 13.38 -67.50
CA GLU A 103 39.39 13.17 -68.94
C GLU A 103 40.18 14.22 -69.72
N LYS A 104 40.15 15.48 -69.26
CA LYS A 104 40.85 16.63 -69.89
C LYS A 104 42.35 16.68 -69.58
N ILE A 105 42.82 16.04 -68.49
CA ILE A 105 44.25 16.01 -68.15
C ILE A 105 44.95 14.88 -68.92
N PRO A 106 46.02 15.15 -69.70
CA PRO A 106 46.76 14.12 -70.40
C PRO A 106 47.43 13.14 -69.43
N VAL A 107 47.41 11.84 -69.78
CA VAL A 107 47.99 10.77 -68.93
C VAL A 107 49.50 10.93 -68.79
N LYS A 108 50.17 11.33 -69.88
CA LYS A 108 51.60 11.60 -69.97
C LYS A 108 51.81 12.90 -70.73
N MET A 109 52.67 13.78 -70.22
CA MET A 109 53.03 15.04 -70.86
C MET A 109 54.55 15.08 -71.13
N PRO A 110 55.00 15.36 -72.37
CA PRO A 110 56.41 15.61 -72.66
C PRO A 110 56.83 17.01 -72.19
N LEU A 111 57.93 17.11 -71.43
CA LEU A 111 58.51 18.38 -70.93
C LEU A 111 60.02 18.44 -71.19
N GLU A 112 60.51 19.61 -71.61
CA GLU A 112 61.94 19.91 -71.78
C GLU A 112 62.58 20.26 -70.42
N TYR A 113 63.83 19.86 -70.18
CA TYR A 113 64.54 20.24 -68.95
C TYR A 113 64.77 21.76 -68.90
N PRO A 114 64.66 22.41 -67.71
CA PRO A 114 64.95 23.83 -67.60
C PRO A 114 66.44 24.14 -67.86
N GLN A 115 66.73 25.28 -68.50
CA GLN A 115 68.10 25.74 -68.74
C GLN A 115 68.84 25.88 -67.39
N GLY A 116 69.94 25.13 -67.21
CA GLY A 116 70.72 25.10 -65.96
C GLY A 116 70.42 23.92 -65.02
N TYR A 117 69.45 23.05 -65.32
CA TYR A 117 69.14 21.84 -64.54
C TYR A 117 70.38 20.97 -64.28
N PHE A 118 71.19 20.77 -65.31
CA PHE A 118 72.42 19.96 -65.23
C PHE A 118 73.56 20.64 -64.43
N ALA A 119 73.52 21.97 -64.25
CA ALA A 119 74.54 22.70 -63.49
C ALA A 119 74.28 22.66 -61.97
N LEU A 120 73.01 22.63 -61.57
CA LEU A 120 72.59 22.62 -60.16
C LEU A 120 72.65 21.22 -59.51
N ASN A 121 72.51 20.14 -60.30
CA ASN A 121 72.51 18.76 -59.81
C ASN A 121 73.80 17.99 -60.16
N ARG A 122 74.97 18.60 -59.90
CA ARG A 122 76.29 18.06 -60.27
C ARG A 122 76.65 16.69 -59.66
N ASN A 123 76.02 16.32 -58.55
CA ASN A 123 76.27 15.09 -57.79
C ASN A 123 75.24 13.97 -58.07
N ASP A 124 74.45 14.09 -59.14
CA ASP A 124 73.41 13.11 -59.48
C ASP A 124 74.04 11.77 -59.99
N PRO A 125 73.73 10.63 -59.36
CA PRO A 125 74.24 9.30 -59.74
C PRO A 125 73.80 8.81 -61.13
N PHE A 126 72.74 9.36 -61.72
CA PHE A 126 72.39 9.09 -63.12
C PHE A 126 73.24 9.95 -64.07
N LEU A 127 73.47 11.22 -63.73
CA LEU A 127 74.40 12.07 -64.48
C LEU A 127 75.81 11.50 -64.44
N SER A 128 76.28 10.96 -63.31
CA SER A 128 77.60 10.32 -63.24
C SER A 128 77.69 9.01 -64.06
N LYS A 129 76.57 8.31 -64.27
CA LYS A 129 76.50 7.08 -65.07
C LYS A 129 76.47 7.36 -66.58
N ILE A 130 75.78 8.42 -67.01
CA ILE A 130 75.84 8.94 -68.39
C ILE A 130 77.18 9.64 -68.67
N MET A 131 77.70 10.40 -67.70
CA MET A 131 78.98 11.12 -67.80
C MET A 131 80.21 10.20 -67.85
N ARG A 132 80.08 8.88 -67.63
CA ARG A 132 81.15 7.90 -67.84
C ARG A 132 81.21 7.32 -69.26
N THR A 133 80.17 7.50 -70.08
CA THR A 133 80.02 6.82 -71.38
C THR A 133 80.10 7.75 -72.60
N THR A 134 80.19 9.07 -72.41
CA THR A 134 80.28 10.03 -73.52
C THR A 134 81.46 10.98 -73.31
N GLU A 135 82.39 10.98 -74.27
CA GLU A 135 83.61 11.78 -74.29
C GLU A 135 83.33 13.27 -74.05
N TRP A 136 84.00 13.81 -73.04
CA TRP A 136 83.93 15.20 -72.58
C TRP A 136 84.61 16.20 -73.55
N THR A 137 84.80 15.85 -74.82
CA THR A 137 85.61 16.60 -75.79
C THR A 137 84.87 17.70 -76.53
N LEU A 138 83.54 17.82 -76.38
CA LEU A 138 82.76 18.79 -77.18
C LEU A 138 82.03 19.90 -76.39
N LEU A 139 81.93 19.86 -75.05
CA LEU A 139 81.04 20.79 -74.31
C LEU A 139 81.53 21.38 -72.97
N ALA A 140 82.84 21.37 -72.66
CA ALA A 140 83.42 22.23 -71.62
C ALA A 140 84.93 22.47 -71.88
N PRO A 141 85.47 23.70 -72.06
CA PRO A 141 84.97 25.02 -71.64
C PRO A 141 85.00 26.08 -72.77
N ARG A 142 83.85 26.41 -73.36
CA ARG A 142 83.74 27.49 -74.36
C ARG A 142 83.62 28.92 -73.77
N GLN A 143 83.55 29.06 -72.44
CA GLN A 143 83.62 30.38 -71.77
C GLN A 143 85.05 30.82 -71.41
N ALA A 144 86.03 29.91 -71.32
CA ALA A 144 87.44 30.25 -71.02
C ALA A 144 88.28 30.56 -72.28
N LEU A 145 87.77 30.27 -73.47
CA LEU A 145 88.45 30.41 -74.77
C LEU A 145 87.90 31.56 -75.65
N SER A 146 87.02 32.41 -75.11
CA SER A 146 86.44 33.56 -75.82
C SER A 146 87.38 34.77 -75.89
N SER A 147 88.35 34.90 -74.96
CA SER A 147 89.34 35.99 -74.96
C SER A 147 90.52 35.76 -75.92
N LEU A 148 90.85 34.50 -76.25
CA LEU A 148 91.99 34.14 -77.12
C LEU A 148 91.63 33.92 -78.59
N LEU A 149 90.34 33.70 -78.93
CA LEU A 149 89.91 33.39 -80.30
C LEU A 149 89.15 34.54 -80.99
N ASN A 150 89.04 35.70 -80.35
CA ASN A 150 88.39 36.88 -80.94
C ASN A 150 89.13 37.52 -82.15
N PRO A 151 90.47 37.48 -82.27
CA PRO A 151 91.14 37.96 -83.49
C PRO A 151 90.92 37.02 -84.69
N ILE A 152 90.82 35.71 -84.45
CA ILE A 152 90.69 34.67 -85.49
C ILE A 152 89.21 34.45 -85.89
N ARG A 153 88.25 34.74 -85.00
CA ARG A 153 86.80 34.62 -85.27
C ARG A 153 86.18 35.81 -85.99
N LYS A 154 86.85 36.96 -86.08
CA LYS A 154 86.42 38.09 -86.93
C LYS A 154 86.70 37.86 -88.43
N LEU A 155 87.53 36.86 -88.75
CA LEU A 155 87.90 36.46 -90.12
C LEU A 155 86.99 35.36 -90.74
N MET A 156 86.12 34.69 -89.97
CA MET A 156 85.32 33.53 -90.46
C MET A 156 83.84 33.58 -90.02
N GLY A 157 83.08 34.58 -90.47
CA GLY A 157 81.69 34.83 -90.05
C GLY A 157 80.69 33.66 -90.18
N LYS A 158 80.61 32.78 -89.17
CA LYS A 158 79.54 31.76 -89.01
C LYS A 158 79.00 31.74 -87.57
N LYS A 159 77.66 31.84 -87.41
CA LYS A 159 76.91 31.70 -86.15
C LYS A 159 76.68 30.22 -85.79
N ILE A 160 76.63 29.91 -84.49
CA ILE A 160 76.41 28.55 -83.92
C ILE A 160 74.89 28.38 -83.60
N PRO A 161 74.26 27.21 -83.86
CA PRO A 161 72.89 26.90 -83.42
C PRO A 161 72.81 26.52 -81.93
N GLU A 162 71.69 26.86 -81.26
CA GLU A 162 71.45 26.61 -79.83
C GLU A 162 71.25 25.10 -79.52
N PRO A 163 71.66 24.63 -78.32
CA PRO A 163 71.51 23.23 -77.92
C PRO A 163 70.05 22.87 -77.57
N VAL A 164 69.54 21.78 -78.15
CA VAL A 164 68.22 21.20 -77.84
C VAL A 164 68.34 20.27 -76.62
N LEU A 165 67.54 20.52 -75.57
CA LEU A 165 67.54 19.72 -74.34
C LEU A 165 66.65 18.46 -74.47
N PRO A 166 66.98 17.34 -73.82
CA PRO A 166 66.17 16.12 -73.88
C PRO A 166 64.79 16.30 -73.24
N VAL A 167 63.77 15.62 -73.78
CA VAL A 167 62.38 15.66 -73.32
C VAL A 167 62.10 14.46 -72.41
N HIS A 168 61.49 14.68 -71.24
CA HIS A 168 61.06 13.62 -70.31
C HIS A 168 59.52 13.54 -70.22
N GLN A 169 58.98 12.42 -69.73
CA GLN A 169 57.53 12.21 -69.60
C GLN A 169 57.06 12.39 -68.15
N VAL A 170 56.14 13.33 -67.93
CA VAL A 170 55.48 13.56 -66.63
C VAL A 170 54.09 12.92 -66.59
N HIS A 171 53.78 12.18 -65.53
CA HIS A 171 52.46 11.58 -65.29
C HIS A 171 51.48 12.56 -64.61
N ALA A 172 51.06 13.60 -65.32
CA ALA A 172 50.25 14.70 -64.78
C ALA A 172 48.94 14.26 -64.11
N ARG A 173 48.19 13.32 -64.72
CA ARG A 173 46.94 12.77 -64.15
C ARG A 173 47.16 12.07 -62.81
N HIS A 174 48.33 11.44 -62.63
CA HIS A 174 48.67 10.74 -61.40
C HIS A 174 49.04 11.71 -60.28
N LEU A 175 49.86 12.71 -60.58
CA LEU A 175 50.23 13.78 -59.63
C LEU A 175 49.01 14.55 -59.16
N TYR A 176 48.07 14.87 -60.06
CA TYR A 176 46.81 15.52 -59.70
C TYR A 176 45.98 14.69 -58.71
N ARG A 177 45.81 13.39 -58.99
CA ARG A 177 45.03 12.47 -58.14
C ARG A 177 45.65 12.23 -56.76
N GLN A 178 46.98 12.28 -56.65
CA GLN A 178 47.68 11.91 -55.41
C GLN A 178 48.12 13.10 -54.56
N PHE A 179 48.34 14.28 -55.16
CA PHE A 179 48.81 15.45 -54.44
C PHE A 179 47.72 16.52 -54.35
N LEU A 180 47.38 17.14 -55.49
CA LEU A 180 46.57 18.36 -55.48
C LEU A 180 45.13 18.13 -54.98
N LEU A 181 44.48 17.06 -55.45
CA LEU A 181 43.09 16.78 -55.09
C LEU A 181 42.91 16.36 -53.61
N PRO A 182 43.71 15.44 -53.04
CA PRO A 182 43.61 15.13 -51.60
C PRO A 182 43.82 16.36 -50.71
N HIS A 183 44.77 17.24 -51.02
CA HIS A 183 44.99 18.48 -50.27
C HIS A 183 43.79 19.42 -50.36
N TYR A 184 43.18 19.56 -51.55
CA TYR A 184 41.96 20.33 -51.74
C TYR A 184 40.77 19.75 -50.95
N LEU A 185 40.55 18.42 -51.02
CA LEU A 185 39.47 17.75 -50.30
C LEU A 185 39.63 17.85 -48.78
N ASN A 186 40.87 17.78 -48.26
CA ASN A 186 41.13 17.97 -46.84
C ASN A 186 40.79 19.40 -46.39
N ARG A 187 41.17 20.43 -47.17
CA ARG A 187 40.82 21.82 -46.84
C ARG A 187 39.31 22.06 -46.90
N LEU A 188 38.63 21.47 -47.88
CA LEU A 188 37.18 21.51 -47.96
C LEU A 188 36.52 20.83 -46.75
N THR A 189 37.11 19.74 -46.29
CA THR A 189 36.64 19.00 -45.11
C THR A 189 36.74 19.85 -43.84
N GLU A 190 37.84 20.60 -43.65
CA GLU A 190 37.99 21.56 -42.54
C GLU A 190 36.90 22.66 -42.59
N LEU A 191 36.63 23.21 -43.78
CA LEU A 191 35.61 24.24 -43.96
C LEU A 191 34.20 23.73 -43.61
N ILE A 192 33.87 22.49 -44.01
CA ILE A 192 32.60 21.84 -43.65
C ILE A 192 32.49 21.70 -42.14
N GLN A 193 33.56 21.28 -41.46
CA GLN A 193 33.56 21.18 -39.99
C GLN A 193 33.33 22.53 -39.31
N GLU A 194 33.99 23.60 -39.76
CA GLU A 194 33.81 24.95 -39.22
C GLU A 194 32.37 25.44 -39.41
N THR A 195 31.81 25.27 -40.61
CA THR A 195 30.44 25.67 -40.93
C THR A 195 29.41 24.92 -40.07
N ARG A 196 29.56 23.59 -39.93
CA ARG A 196 28.64 22.77 -39.12
C ARG A 196 28.75 23.09 -37.63
N LYS A 197 29.95 23.41 -37.15
CA LYS A 197 30.17 23.88 -35.77
C LYS A 197 29.45 25.20 -35.50
N GLU A 198 29.50 26.16 -36.42
CA GLU A 198 28.76 27.42 -36.30
C GLU A 198 27.23 27.20 -36.27
N ILE A 199 26.72 26.30 -37.11
CA ILE A 199 25.30 25.92 -37.12
C ILE A 199 24.91 25.29 -35.77
N SER A 200 25.69 24.33 -35.27
CA SER A 200 25.38 23.68 -34.01
C SER A 200 25.46 24.62 -32.82
N ALA A 201 26.46 25.52 -32.77
CA ALA A 201 26.55 26.54 -31.72
C ALA A 201 25.32 27.45 -31.71
N SER A 202 24.80 27.81 -32.89
CA SER A 202 23.58 28.61 -33.03
C SER A 202 22.33 27.88 -32.53
N LEU A 203 22.23 26.57 -32.81
CA LEU A 203 21.15 25.72 -32.28
C LEU A 203 21.24 25.57 -30.75
N THR A 204 22.44 25.38 -30.19
CA THR A 204 22.65 25.32 -28.74
C THR A 204 22.20 26.61 -28.04
N VAL A 205 22.50 27.78 -28.61
CA VAL A 205 22.04 29.08 -28.06
C VAL A 205 20.51 29.21 -28.08
N LEU A 206 19.83 28.66 -29.09
CA LEU A 206 18.37 28.62 -29.14
C LEU A 206 17.75 27.74 -28.05
N LEU A 207 18.46 26.70 -27.59
CA LEU A 207 18.02 25.88 -26.45
C LEU A 207 18.24 26.57 -25.10
N GLU A 208 19.34 27.30 -24.95
CA GLU A 208 19.75 27.90 -23.68
C GLU A 208 19.05 29.24 -23.39
N ASN A 209 18.68 30.02 -24.42
CA ASN A 209 18.07 31.33 -24.26
C ASN A 209 16.62 31.36 -24.79
N GLU A 210 15.67 31.64 -23.90
CA GLU A 210 14.22 31.82 -24.12
C GLU A 210 13.83 32.68 -25.35
N LEU A 211 13.92 32.16 -26.57
CA LEU A 211 13.23 32.65 -27.79
C LEU A 211 13.49 34.12 -28.23
N LYS A 212 14.42 34.85 -27.60
CA LYS A 212 14.49 36.33 -27.74
C LYS A 212 15.34 36.87 -28.89
N GLU A 213 16.33 36.13 -29.42
CA GLU A 213 17.19 36.64 -30.51
C GLU A 213 17.39 35.66 -31.68
N HIS A 214 17.38 36.20 -32.91
CA HIS A 214 17.71 35.46 -34.12
C HIS A 214 19.23 35.18 -34.17
N PRO A 215 19.68 33.92 -34.23
CA PRO A 215 21.10 33.65 -34.42
C PRO A 215 21.57 34.23 -35.77
N LYS A 216 22.63 35.04 -35.73
CA LYS A 216 23.25 35.61 -36.94
C LYS A 216 24.22 34.60 -37.54
N PHE A 217 23.79 33.92 -38.59
CA PHE A 217 24.68 33.10 -39.44
C PHE A 217 25.58 34.03 -40.26
N HIS A 218 26.87 34.05 -39.95
CA HIS A 218 27.86 34.85 -40.67
C HIS A 218 28.63 33.98 -41.66
N TRP A 219 28.12 33.83 -42.88
CA TRP A 219 28.96 33.33 -43.97
C TRP A 219 30.07 34.34 -44.25
N LYS A 220 31.29 34.05 -43.80
CA LYS A 220 32.42 34.93 -44.04
C LYS A 220 32.76 34.88 -45.54
N LYS A 221 32.66 36.02 -46.24
CA LYS A 221 33.34 36.26 -47.55
C LYS A 221 34.84 35.88 -47.54
N GLN A 222 35.41 35.72 -46.34
CA GLN A 222 36.76 35.24 -46.07
C GLN A 222 36.97 33.77 -46.48
N TYR A 223 35.94 32.91 -46.50
CA TYR A 223 36.09 31.50 -46.89
C TYR A 223 36.47 31.34 -48.37
N ASP A 224 35.90 32.14 -49.27
CA ASP A 224 36.30 32.22 -50.68
C ASP A 224 37.76 32.66 -50.84
N ILE A 225 38.19 33.64 -50.03
CA ILE A 225 39.55 34.18 -50.04
C ILE A 225 40.54 33.15 -49.50
N LEU A 226 40.19 32.41 -48.43
CA LEU A 226 41.02 31.40 -47.79
C LEU A 226 41.18 30.13 -48.65
N LEU A 227 40.11 29.70 -49.33
CA LEU A 227 40.19 28.61 -50.31
C LEU A 227 40.97 29.04 -51.54
N GLY A 228 40.76 30.28 -52.02
CA GLY A 228 41.49 30.84 -53.16
C GLY A 228 42.99 30.96 -52.90
N SER A 229 43.41 31.47 -51.74
CA SER A 229 44.83 31.60 -51.39
C SER A 229 45.52 30.26 -51.18
N PHE A 230 44.88 29.33 -50.46
CA PHE A 230 45.36 27.95 -50.31
C PHE A 230 45.49 27.25 -51.65
N PHE A 231 44.51 27.46 -52.53
CA PHE A 231 44.52 26.88 -53.87
C PHE A 231 45.70 27.39 -54.70
N GLN A 232 45.94 28.71 -54.74
CA GLN A 232 47.07 29.28 -55.47
C GLN A 232 48.41 28.77 -54.93
N GLU A 233 48.57 28.70 -53.61
CA GLU A 233 49.78 28.13 -52.97
C GLU A 233 50.03 26.67 -53.42
N LYS A 234 49.01 25.82 -53.37
CA LYS A 234 49.14 24.41 -53.78
C LYS A 234 49.26 24.21 -55.28
N LEU A 235 48.71 25.11 -56.09
CA LEU A 235 48.90 25.12 -57.53
C LEU A 235 50.34 25.50 -57.91
N GLU A 236 50.95 26.46 -57.21
CA GLU A 236 52.38 26.79 -57.36
C GLU A 236 53.28 25.62 -56.94
N GLU A 237 53.01 24.97 -55.80
CA GLU A 237 53.72 23.76 -55.37
C GLU A 237 53.56 22.62 -56.38
N PHE A 238 52.36 22.43 -56.92
CA PHE A 238 52.09 21.46 -57.97
C PHE A 238 52.85 21.78 -59.27
N GLY A 239 52.93 23.05 -59.66
CA GLY A 239 53.74 23.51 -60.79
C GLY A 239 55.24 23.24 -60.58
N LYS A 240 55.75 23.48 -59.36
CA LYS A 240 57.11 23.09 -58.97
C LYS A 240 57.29 21.58 -59.08
N LEU A 241 56.35 20.77 -58.57
CA LEU A 241 56.41 19.31 -58.63
C LEU A 241 56.39 18.79 -60.08
N ILE A 242 55.56 19.35 -60.97
CA ILE A 242 55.55 19.00 -62.40
C ILE A 242 56.94 19.24 -63.01
N ASN A 243 57.52 20.42 -62.76
CA ASN A 243 58.82 20.80 -63.31
C ASN A 243 59.98 19.96 -62.75
N HIS A 244 59.83 19.37 -61.55
CA HIS A 244 60.83 18.50 -60.92
C HIS A 244 60.59 17.00 -61.21
N SER A 245 59.38 16.60 -61.63
CA SER A 245 58.96 15.22 -61.90
C SER A 245 59.49 14.64 -63.22
N GLY A 246 60.81 14.71 -63.40
CA GLY A 246 61.51 14.23 -64.59
C GLY A 246 62.90 13.69 -64.33
N SER A 247 63.34 13.71 -63.07
CA SER A 247 64.60 13.13 -62.63
C SER A 247 64.46 11.61 -62.45
N PRO A 248 65.43 10.78 -62.91
CA PRO A 248 65.50 9.36 -62.57
C PRO A 248 65.47 9.09 -61.06
N LEU A 249 65.89 10.06 -60.22
CA LEU A 249 65.81 9.99 -58.76
C LEU A 249 64.43 10.37 -58.19
N SER A 250 63.59 11.09 -58.94
CA SER A 250 62.17 11.22 -58.57
C SER A 250 61.45 9.87 -58.66
N PHE A 251 61.92 8.96 -59.52
CA PHE A 251 61.37 7.60 -59.66
C PHE A 251 61.57 6.73 -58.40
N THR A 252 62.55 7.04 -57.55
CA THR A 252 62.85 6.29 -56.31
C THR A 252 62.15 6.82 -55.06
N SER A 253 61.90 8.13 -54.94
CA SER A 253 61.01 8.67 -53.89
C SER A 253 59.52 8.50 -54.22
N TRP A 254 59.19 8.39 -55.52
CA TRP A 254 57.83 8.17 -56.02
C TRP A 254 57.29 6.75 -55.78
N ARG A 255 58.16 5.76 -55.57
CA ARG A 255 57.76 4.38 -55.25
C ARG A 255 57.32 4.18 -53.79
N ILE A 256 57.50 5.18 -52.91
CA ILE A 256 57.13 5.13 -51.48
C ILE A 256 55.78 5.80 -51.18
N TRP A 257 55.18 6.51 -52.13
CA TRP A 257 53.89 7.20 -51.94
C TRP A 257 52.75 6.69 -52.83
N TYR A 258 52.89 5.46 -53.36
CA TYR A 258 51.85 4.83 -54.16
C TYR A 258 50.75 4.22 -53.27
N LYS A 259 49.94 5.07 -52.64
CA LYS A 259 48.73 4.65 -51.95
C LYS A 259 47.51 5.25 -52.63
N ARG A 260 46.84 4.43 -53.46
CA ARG A 260 45.42 4.60 -53.84
C ARG A 260 44.54 4.91 -52.61
N GLU A 261 45.01 4.52 -51.43
CA GLU A 261 44.47 4.83 -50.12
C GLU A 261 44.37 6.33 -49.80
N ILE A 262 45.22 7.24 -50.29
CA ILE A 262 45.21 8.64 -49.79
C ILE A 262 44.00 9.43 -50.28
N LEU A 263 43.70 9.35 -51.57
CA LEU A 263 42.48 9.95 -52.13
C LEU A 263 41.21 9.28 -51.57
N LYS A 264 41.24 7.95 -51.46
CA LYS A 264 40.16 7.17 -50.85
C LYS A 264 39.95 7.56 -49.38
N ASN A 265 41.03 7.82 -48.65
CA ASN A 265 41.03 8.27 -47.26
C ASN A 265 40.41 9.67 -47.16
N ALA A 266 40.80 10.62 -48.00
CA ALA A 266 40.23 11.98 -48.01
C ALA A 266 38.71 11.97 -48.27
N PHE A 267 38.24 11.23 -49.28
CA PHE A 267 36.80 11.06 -49.51
C PHE A 267 36.09 10.34 -48.35
N SER A 268 36.72 9.30 -47.77
CA SER A 268 36.15 8.59 -46.62
C SER A 268 36.06 9.47 -45.37
N GLN A 269 37.03 10.36 -45.16
CA GLN A 269 37.04 11.33 -44.05
C GLN A 269 35.91 12.33 -44.21
N MET A 270 35.70 12.86 -45.42
CA MET A 270 34.61 13.79 -45.72
C MET A 270 33.23 13.15 -45.49
N VAL A 271 33.02 11.92 -45.99
CA VAL A 271 31.78 11.14 -45.75
C VAL A 271 31.58 10.85 -44.26
N TYR A 272 32.65 10.50 -43.55
CA TYR A 272 32.63 10.24 -42.12
C TYR A 272 32.22 11.49 -41.32
N ILE A 273 32.78 12.65 -41.65
CA ILE A 273 32.47 13.93 -40.99
C ILE A 273 31.03 14.33 -41.26
N GLU A 274 30.55 14.22 -42.49
CA GLU A 274 29.16 14.53 -42.82
C GLU A 274 28.19 13.62 -42.06
N ARG A 275 28.49 12.31 -42.00
CA ARG A 275 27.71 11.37 -41.19
C ARG A 275 27.75 11.74 -39.70
N SER A 276 28.89 12.16 -39.17
CA SER A 276 29.03 12.56 -37.76
C SER A 276 28.15 13.76 -37.42
N TRP A 277 28.07 14.77 -38.30
CA TRP A 277 27.22 15.95 -38.06
C TRP A 277 25.73 15.65 -38.18
N ARG A 278 25.33 14.76 -39.11
CA ARG A 278 23.94 14.26 -39.15
C ARG A 278 23.54 13.53 -37.87
N ILE A 279 24.48 12.77 -37.30
CA ILE A 279 24.30 12.11 -36.00
C ILE A 279 24.25 13.13 -34.87
N THR A 280 25.06 14.19 -34.91
CA THR A 280 24.99 15.30 -33.94
C THR A 280 23.61 15.96 -33.93
N TYR A 281 23.05 16.30 -35.11
CA TYR A 281 21.71 16.90 -35.19
C TYR A 281 20.61 15.95 -34.73
N TYR A 282 20.74 14.65 -35.01
CA TYR A 282 19.81 13.64 -34.49
C TYR A 282 19.89 13.52 -32.96
N ALA A 283 21.09 13.48 -32.38
CA ALA A 283 21.27 13.42 -30.93
C ALA A 283 20.71 14.67 -30.24
N PHE A 284 20.91 15.85 -30.85
CA PHE A 284 20.35 17.11 -30.38
C PHE A 284 18.81 17.11 -30.36
N TYR A 285 18.19 16.61 -31.44
CA TYR A 285 16.74 16.45 -31.51
C TYR A 285 16.19 15.48 -30.46
N GLU A 286 16.85 14.34 -30.26
CA GLU A 286 16.43 13.33 -29.28
C GLU A 286 16.51 13.85 -27.84
N ASP A 287 17.58 14.59 -27.50
CA ASP A 287 17.73 15.26 -26.19
C ASP A 287 16.56 16.25 -25.96
N TRP A 288 16.30 17.11 -26.94
CA TRP A 288 15.22 18.08 -26.85
C TRP A 288 13.83 17.44 -26.73
N ARG A 289 13.52 16.50 -27.64
CA ARG A 289 12.24 15.77 -27.65
C ARG A 289 12.01 15.09 -26.30
N PHE A 290 13.03 14.45 -25.75
CA PHE A 290 12.93 13.75 -24.48
C PHE A 290 12.63 14.69 -23.31
N ARG A 291 13.29 15.85 -23.24
CA ARG A 291 13.04 16.86 -22.19
C ARG A 291 11.62 17.42 -22.24
N GLU A 292 11.08 17.67 -23.42
CA GLU A 292 9.68 18.14 -23.58
C GLU A 292 8.66 17.10 -23.12
N HIS A 293 8.86 15.81 -23.46
CA HIS A 293 8.03 14.71 -22.95
C HIS A 293 8.15 14.58 -21.42
N LEU A 294 9.37 14.70 -20.88
CA LEU A 294 9.63 14.64 -19.44
C LEU A 294 8.90 15.76 -18.69
N PHE A 295 9.02 17.00 -19.19
CA PHE A 295 8.37 18.16 -18.61
C PHE A 295 6.84 18.04 -18.67
N THR A 296 6.29 17.66 -19.83
CA THR A 296 4.84 17.45 -20.01
C THR A 296 4.31 16.43 -19.01
N PHE A 297 4.99 15.29 -18.87
CA PHE A 297 4.60 14.27 -17.92
C PHE A 297 4.62 14.77 -16.47
N ILE A 298 5.69 15.46 -16.05
CA ILE A 298 5.78 16.02 -14.68
C ILE A 298 4.61 16.96 -14.39
N GLN A 299 4.27 17.84 -15.34
CA GLN A 299 3.16 18.77 -15.19
C GLN A 299 1.80 18.07 -15.16
N GLU A 300 1.60 17.01 -15.95
CA GLU A 300 0.38 16.20 -15.89
C GLU A 300 0.22 15.48 -14.55
N VAL A 301 1.31 14.95 -13.98
CA VAL A 301 1.31 14.35 -12.64
C VAL A 301 0.99 15.39 -11.57
N ARG A 302 1.55 16.60 -11.66
CA ARG A 302 1.22 17.72 -10.74
C ARG A 302 -0.24 18.15 -10.83
N LEU A 303 -0.79 18.20 -12.04
CA LEU A 303 -2.20 18.57 -12.28
C LEU A 303 -3.15 17.60 -11.58
N ILE A 304 -2.94 16.29 -11.78
CA ILE A 304 -3.82 15.30 -11.17
C ILE A 304 -3.67 15.22 -9.65
N MET A 305 -2.48 15.53 -9.12
CA MET A 305 -2.28 15.65 -7.67
C MET A 305 -3.14 16.77 -7.07
N LEU A 306 -3.28 17.90 -7.75
CA LEU A 306 -4.17 18.99 -7.31
C LEU A 306 -5.65 18.57 -7.38
N GLU A 307 -6.06 17.91 -8.46
CA GLU A 307 -7.43 17.37 -8.57
C GLU A 307 -7.73 16.39 -7.43
N VAL A 308 -6.85 15.42 -7.21
CA VAL A 308 -6.97 14.40 -6.16
C VAL A 308 -7.01 15.05 -4.78
N SER A 309 -6.17 16.05 -4.52
CA SER A 309 -6.18 16.82 -3.27
C SER A 309 -7.54 17.47 -3.02
N SER A 310 -8.09 18.15 -4.03
CA SER A 310 -9.36 18.86 -3.92
C SER A 310 -10.52 17.89 -3.63
N ILE A 311 -10.54 16.73 -4.27
CA ILE A 311 -11.57 15.71 -4.08
C ILE A 311 -11.40 15.05 -2.70
N PHE A 312 -10.16 14.76 -2.30
CA PHE A 312 -9.84 14.14 -1.01
C PHE A 312 -10.32 15.00 0.16
N SER A 313 -9.81 16.23 0.28
CA SER A 313 -10.20 17.15 1.36
C SER A 313 -11.66 17.59 1.22
N GLY A 314 -12.16 17.73 -0.01
CA GLY A 314 -13.56 18.04 -0.28
C GLY A 314 -14.52 16.98 0.26
N ARG A 315 -14.22 15.69 0.05
CA ARG A 315 -15.05 14.60 0.60
C ARG A 315 -14.99 14.57 2.12
N ILE A 316 -13.81 14.61 2.73
CA ILE A 316 -13.67 14.58 4.20
C ILE A 316 -14.46 15.73 4.85
N ARG A 317 -14.35 16.94 4.29
CA ARG A 317 -15.04 18.15 4.78
C ARG A 317 -16.56 18.12 4.58
N THR A 318 -17.06 17.43 3.56
CA THR A 318 -18.50 17.39 3.24
C THR A 318 -19.22 16.18 3.83
N THR A 319 -18.51 15.12 4.20
CA THR A 319 -19.10 13.89 4.76
C THR A 319 -18.79 13.70 6.25
N LEU A 320 -17.50 13.61 6.62
CA LEU A 320 -17.08 13.19 7.97
C LEU A 320 -17.13 14.32 9.01
N TYR A 321 -16.68 15.53 8.64
CA TYR A 321 -16.73 16.68 9.56
C TYR A 321 -18.15 17.10 9.95
N PRO A 322 -19.14 17.17 9.04
CA PRO A 322 -20.51 17.50 9.41
C PRO A 322 -21.12 16.48 10.37
N GLU A 323 -20.78 15.19 10.22
CA GLU A 323 -21.26 14.15 11.13
C GLU A 323 -20.67 14.31 12.53
N LEU A 324 -19.38 14.64 12.62
CA LEU A 324 -18.74 14.97 13.89
C LEU A 324 -19.41 16.18 14.57
N GLU A 325 -19.71 17.24 13.82
CA GLU A 325 -20.38 18.43 14.37
C GLU A 325 -21.81 18.12 14.84
N LYS A 326 -22.54 17.24 14.15
CA LYS A 326 -23.85 16.75 14.63
C LYS A 326 -23.73 16.03 15.96
N GLN A 327 -22.74 15.13 16.12
CA GLN A 327 -22.50 14.41 17.37
C GLN A 327 -22.21 15.37 18.53
N LYS A 328 -21.36 16.39 18.32
CA LYS A 328 -21.08 17.42 19.32
C LYS A 328 -22.31 18.24 19.68
N ALA A 329 -23.05 18.73 18.68
CA ALA A 329 -24.28 19.48 18.89
C ALA A 329 -25.32 18.66 19.67
N PHE A 330 -25.40 17.35 19.41
CA PHE A 330 -26.26 16.45 20.16
C PHE A 330 -25.86 16.35 21.63
N ILE A 331 -24.57 16.16 21.94
CA ILE A 331 -24.07 16.11 23.33
C ILE A 331 -24.38 17.42 24.06
N THR A 332 -24.04 18.57 23.47
CA THR A 332 -24.29 19.89 24.06
C THR A 332 -25.77 20.11 24.34
N ARG A 333 -26.64 19.75 23.39
CA ARG A 333 -28.10 19.87 23.54
C ARG A 333 -28.65 19.04 24.71
N ILE A 334 -28.16 17.81 24.91
CA ILE A 334 -28.56 16.99 26.05
C ILE A 334 -28.03 17.58 27.35
N LEU A 335 -26.75 17.98 27.39
CA LEU A 335 -26.16 18.59 28.58
C LEU A 335 -26.90 19.86 29.03
N ASP A 336 -27.24 20.74 28.09
CA ASP A 336 -27.96 21.99 28.36
C ASP A 336 -29.43 21.76 28.75
N GLY A 337 -30.03 20.67 28.28
CA GLY A 337 -31.42 20.32 28.53
C GLY A 337 -31.66 19.51 29.81
N LEU A 338 -30.61 19.09 30.52
CA LEU A 338 -30.75 18.29 31.75
C LEU A 338 -31.46 19.10 32.85
N PRO A 339 -32.47 18.51 33.52
CA PRO A 339 -33.16 19.17 34.63
C PRO A 339 -32.20 19.54 35.77
N ASP A 340 -32.50 20.62 36.47
CA ASP A 340 -31.74 21.07 37.64
C ASP A 340 -31.96 20.08 38.81
N PRO A 341 -30.90 19.45 39.35
CA PRO A 341 -31.00 18.45 40.44
C PRO A 341 -31.81 18.94 41.63
N ASP A 342 -31.66 20.21 42.02
CA ASP A 342 -32.32 20.78 43.20
C ASP A 342 -33.81 21.11 42.99
N LYS A 343 -34.32 21.02 41.75
CA LYS A 343 -35.67 21.50 41.38
C LYS A 343 -36.55 20.47 40.69
N ALA A 344 -35.99 19.40 40.15
CA ALA A 344 -36.72 18.41 39.36
C ALA A 344 -37.01 17.13 40.15
N SER A 345 -38.21 16.60 39.99
CA SER A 345 -38.56 15.28 40.55
C SER A 345 -37.95 14.13 39.73
N MET A 346 -37.71 12.97 40.36
CA MET A 346 -37.29 11.74 39.66
C MET A 346 -38.18 11.39 38.45
N GLU A 347 -39.48 11.69 38.53
CA GLU A 347 -40.45 11.41 37.47
C GLU A 347 -40.32 12.36 36.27
N GLU A 348 -39.96 13.63 36.52
CA GLU A 348 -39.63 14.61 35.48
C GLU A 348 -38.30 14.25 34.79
N LEU A 349 -37.28 13.85 35.56
CA LEU A 349 -35.99 13.39 35.02
C LEU A 349 -36.19 12.15 34.12
N LYS A 350 -36.96 11.16 34.60
CA LYS A 350 -37.30 9.97 33.81
C LYS A 350 -38.06 10.34 32.53
N SER A 351 -39.04 11.25 32.62
CA SER A 351 -39.81 11.71 31.46
C SER A 351 -38.92 12.41 30.41
N TYR A 352 -37.95 13.21 30.85
CA TYR A 352 -36.97 13.84 29.97
C TYR A 352 -36.11 12.79 29.25
N LEU A 353 -35.49 11.87 29.98
CA LEU A 353 -34.62 10.82 29.42
C LEU A 353 -35.37 9.93 28.41
N VAL A 354 -36.61 9.54 28.72
CA VAL A 354 -37.46 8.73 27.82
C VAL A 354 -37.80 9.50 26.53
N LYS A 355 -38.10 10.80 26.63
CA LYS A 355 -38.37 11.64 25.45
C LYS A 355 -37.13 11.76 24.55
N GLU A 356 -35.95 11.90 25.15
CA GLU A 356 -34.69 11.98 24.39
C GLU A 356 -34.34 10.65 23.72
N LEU A 357 -34.50 9.52 24.42
CA LEU A 357 -34.35 8.19 23.84
C LEU A 357 -35.31 7.96 22.65
N TYR A 358 -36.57 8.40 22.79
CA TYR A 358 -37.55 8.29 21.71
C TYR A 358 -37.18 9.14 20.48
N ARG A 359 -36.75 10.40 20.70
CA ARG A 359 -36.31 11.31 19.63
C ARG A 359 -35.13 10.72 18.86
N MET A 360 -34.12 10.26 19.57
CA MET A 360 -32.91 9.71 18.98
C MET A 360 -33.20 8.39 18.22
N ASN A 361 -34.07 7.52 18.75
CA ASN A 361 -34.51 6.33 18.02
C ASN A 361 -35.29 6.66 16.73
N LYS A 362 -36.07 7.76 16.73
CA LYS A 362 -36.76 8.26 15.55
C LYS A 362 -35.79 8.80 14.51
N GLU A 363 -34.77 9.55 14.92
CA GLU A 363 -33.71 10.08 14.06
C GLU A 363 -32.87 8.97 13.43
N LYS A 364 -32.46 7.95 14.20
CA LYS A 364 -31.77 6.76 13.67
C LYS A 364 -32.57 6.04 12.60
N LYS A 365 -33.88 5.87 12.81
CA LYS A 365 -34.76 5.21 11.86
C LYS A 365 -34.87 5.98 10.53
N LEU A 366 -34.75 7.31 10.56
CA LEU A 366 -34.71 8.16 9.38
C LEU A 366 -33.35 8.04 8.66
N GLN A 367 -32.23 8.02 9.40
CA GLN A 367 -30.88 7.87 8.83
C GLN A 367 -30.62 6.49 8.21
N LEU A 368 -31.12 5.41 8.81
CA LEU A 368 -31.05 4.03 8.28
C LEU A 368 -31.76 3.86 6.93
N GLN A 369 -32.68 4.78 6.58
CA GLN A 369 -33.37 4.80 5.28
C GLN A 369 -32.60 5.60 4.21
N GLU A 370 -31.63 6.43 4.61
CA GLU A 370 -30.92 7.35 3.71
C GLU A 370 -29.51 6.90 3.33
N GLY A 371 -28.94 5.85 3.95
CA GLY A 371 -27.81 5.02 3.45
C GLY A 371 -26.47 5.67 3.03
N THR A 372 -26.34 7.00 2.98
CA THR A 372 -25.43 7.65 2.01
C THR A 372 -24.13 8.21 2.57
N VAL A 373 -24.05 8.50 3.88
CA VAL A 373 -22.92 9.29 4.42
C VAL A 373 -21.61 8.49 4.50
N PHE A 374 -21.68 7.20 4.87
CA PHE A 374 -20.49 6.36 5.07
C PHE A 374 -20.01 5.67 3.78
N GLU A 375 -20.91 5.34 2.86
CA GLU A 375 -20.56 4.79 1.54
C GLU A 375 -19.71 5.77 0.72
N ALA A 376 -20.00 7.08 0.81
CA ALA A 376 -19.23 8.13 0.14
C ALA A 376 -17.78 8.29 0.66
N ALA A 377 -17.52 7.85 1.91
CA ALA A 377 -16.19 7.87 2.53
C ALA A 377 -15.36 6.62 2.20
N GLU A 378 -16.00 5.49 1.88
CA GLU A 378 -15.32 4.23 1.49
C GLU A 378 -14.61 4.34 0.13
N ASP A 379 -15.01 5.29 -0.71
CA ASP A 379 -14.41 5.56 -2.03
C ASP A 379 -13.07 6.34 -1.96
N ILE A 380 -12.67 6.86 -0.79
CA ILE A 380 -11.46 7.70 -0.66
C ILE A 380 -10.18 6.98 -1.14
N PRO A 381 -9.95 5.69 -0.81
CA PRO A 381 -8.87 4.90 -1.42
C PRO A 381 -8.98 4.76 -2.95
N GLY A 382 -10.20 4.75 -3.50
CA GLY A 382 -10.46 4.71 -4.94
C GLY A 382 -9.99 5.98 -5.67
N ILE A 383 -10.01 7.13 -5.00
CA ILE A 383 -9.45 8.38 -5.54
C ILE A 383 -7.93 8.24 -5.74
N LEU A 384 -7.23 7.55 -4.83
CA LEU A 384 -5.79 7.28 -4.98
C LEU A 384 -5.50 6.26 -6.08
N GLN A 385 -6.45 5.38 -6.41
CA GLN A 385 -6.34 4.51 -7.59
C GLN A 385 -6.40 5.31 -8.89
N LYS A 386 -7.18 6.39 -8.94
CA LYS A 386 -7.24 7.30 -10.10
C LYS A 386 -5.87 7.91 -10.40
N LEU A 387 -5.13 8.34 -9.37
CA LEU A 387 -3.76 8.87 -9.52
C LEU A 387 -2.82 7.85 -10.19
N GLU A 388 -2.81 6.61 -9.70
CA GLU A 388 -1.97 5.54 -10.25
C GLU A 388 -2.32 5.21 -11.70
N ASN A 389 -3.61 5.09 -11.99
CA ASN A 389 -4.08 4.72 -13.33
C ASN A 389 -3.67 5.77 -14.37
N VAL A 390 -3.77 7.05 -14.02
CA VAL A 390 -3.36 8.14 -14.92
C VAL A 390 -1.84 8.19 -15.06
N ILE A 391 -1.06 7.99 -13.99
CA ILE A 391 0.40 7.88 -14.11
C ILE A 391 0.78 6.73 -15.07
N LEU A 392 0.13 5.57 -14.93
CA LEU A 392 0.37 4.41 -15.80
C LEU A 392 -0.05 4.67 -17.26
N GLU A 393 -1.19 5.32 -17.47
CA GLU A 393 -1.67 5.72 -18.79
C GLU A 393 -0.67 6.70 -19.46
N LYS A 394 -0.26 7.76 -18.76
CA LYS A 394 0.67 8.77 -19.27
C LYS A 394 2.08 8.26 -19.48
N LEU A 395 2.49 7.21 -18.76
CA LEU A 395 3.75 6.52 -19.04
C LEU A 395 3.76 5.81 -20.40
N GLN A 396 2.59 5.43 -20.95
CA GLN A 396 2.51 4.83 -22.28
C GLN A 396 2.80 5.85 -23.40
N ASP A 397 2.60 7.15 -23.11
CA ASP A 397 2.87 8.25 -24.05
C ASP A 397 4.37 8.58 -24.16
N PHE A 398 5.24 8.00 -23.31
CA PHE A 398 6.69 8.18 -23.42
C PHE A 398 7.25 7.51 -24.69
N PRO A 399 8.27 8.11 -25.32
CA PRO A 399 8.98 7.49 -26.43
C PRO A 399 9.58 6.14 -25.99
N GLN A 400 9.28 5.06 -26.71
CA GLN A 400 9.79 3.71 -26.37
C GLN A 400 11.32 3.58 -26.47
N LYS A 401 11.96 4.46 -27.25
CA LYS A 401 13.39 4.44 -27.52
C LYS A 401 13.90 5.87 -27.68
N VAL A 402 14.89 6.23 -26.87
CA VAL A 402 15.55 7.54 -26.89
C VAL A 402 17.06 7.35 -26.99
N GLY A 403 17.70 8.12 -27.88
CA GLY A 403 19.16 8.16 -28.02
C GLY A 403 19.80 9.22 -27.12
N VAL A 404 20.74 8.81 -26.27
CA VAL A 404 21.48 9.69 -25.33
C VAL A 404 22.97 9.60 -25.56
N VAL A 405 23.66 10.74 -25.44
CA VAL A 405 25.12 10.86 -25.54
C VAL A 405 25.66 11.29 -24.17
N HIS A 406 26.78 10.69 -23.75
CA HIS A 406 27.47 11.08 -22.51
C HIS A 406 28.11 12.46 -22.68
N SER A 407 27.82 13.38 -21.76
CA SER A 407 28.29 14.78 -21.77
C SER A 407 28.39 15.38 -23.20
N PRO A 408 27.26 15.57 -23.90
CA PRO A 408 27.27 15.89 -25.33
C PRO A 408 27.96 17.24 -25.60
N ASP A 409 29.04 17.21 -26.39
CA ASP A 409 29.65 18.40 -26.98
C ASP A 409 29.12 18.55 -28.41
N TYR A 410 27.99 19.23 -28.56
CA TYR A 410 27.36 19.44 -29.87
C TYR A 410 28.22 20.29 -30.82
N GLN A 411 29.27 20.95 -30.34
CA GLN A 411 30.23 21.67 -31.18
C GLN A 411 31.27 20.75 -31.84
N LYS A 412 31.20 19.43 -31.56
CA LYS A 412 32.00 18.38 -32.21
C LYS A 412 31.09 17.34 -32.87
N GLY A 413 31.56 16.75 -33.96
CA GLY A 413 30.84 15.67 -34.64
C GLY A 413 30.73 14.42 -33.76
N ILE A 414 29.51 13.98 -33.47
CA ILE A 414 29.21 12.84 -32.61
C ILE A 414 29.27 11.55 -33.42
N ARG A 415 29.85 10.49 -32.85
CA ARG A 415 29.92 9.18 -33.52
C ARG A 415 28.68 8.35 -33.20
N GLN A 416 28.30 7.47 -34.12
CA GLN A 416 27.17 6.56 -33.91
C GLN A 416 27.37 5.64 -32.68
N SER A 417 28.62 5.27 -32.39
CA SER A 417 28.96 4.44 -31.22
C SER A 417 28.84 5.18 -29.88
N GLU A 418 28.74 6.51 -29.90
CA GLU A 418 28.59 7.34 -28.70
C GLU A 418 27.13 7.49 -28.28
N ILE A 419 26.17 7.23 -29.19
CA ILE A 419 24.75 7.18 -28.87
C ILE A 419 24.42 5.85 -28.19
N ARG A 420 23.88 5.95 -26.98
CA ARG A 420 23.27 4.83 -26.26
C ARG A 420 21.76 4.99 -26.31
N TYR A 421 21.08 3.89 -26.59
CA TYR A 421 19.62 3.88 -26.62
C TYR A 421 19.10 3.27 -25.32
N PHE A 422 18.08 3.90 -24.75
CA PHE A 422 17.33 3.36 -23.62
C PHE A 422 15.82 3.55 -23.83
N SER A 423 15.03 2.83 -23.05
CA SER A 423 13.58 3.00 -22.99
C SER A 423 13.23 3.75 -21.70
N PRO A 424 12.77 5.01 -21.78
CA PRO A 424 12.29 5.78 -20.64
C PRO A 424 11.19 5.10 -19.82
N SER A 425 10.22 4.45 -20.49
CA SER A 425 9.14 3.75 -19.80
C SER A 425 9.67 2.56 -19.00
N GLU A 426 10.48 1.68 -19.62
CA GLU A 426 11.12 0.56 -18.90
C GLU A 426 12.02 1.04 -17.75
N PHE A 427 12.68 2.18 -17.94
CA PHE A 427 13.52 2.80 -16.92
C PHE A 427 12.69 3.27 -15.72
N LEU A 428 11.61 4.01 -15.97
CA LEU A 428 10.73 4.53 -14.91
C LEU A 428 9.99 3.41 -14.21
N GLU A 429 9.53 2.39 -14.95
CA GLU A 429 8.88 1.19 -14.41
C GLU A 429 9.75 0.49 -13.36
N PHE A 430 11.03 0.29 -13.68
CA PHE A 430 11.94 -0.47 -12.83
C PHE A 430 12.55 0.36 -11.68
N ASN A 431 12.85 1.64 -11.90
CA ASN A 431 13.61 2.45 -10.94
C ASN A 431 12.75 3.24 -9.96
N SER A 432 11.57 3.72 -10.37
CA SER A 432 10.82 4.71 -9.58
C SER A 432 9.34 4.36 -9.43
N LEU A 433 8.71 3.80 -10.46
CA LEU A 433 7.29 3.43 -10.42
C LEU A 433 7.04 2.26 -9.45
N ALA A 434 7.89 1.24 -9.44
CA ALA A 434 7.73 0.11 -8.52
C ALA A 434 7.82 0.53 -7.05
N GLU A 435 8.78 1.40 -6.70
CA GLU A 435 8.93 1.95 -5.36
C GLU A 435 7.73 2.85 -5.00
N PHE A 436 7.34 3.74 -5.91
CA PHE A 436 6.15 4.59 -5.76
C PHE A 436 4.89 3.77 -5.49
N LEU A 437 4.60 2.74 -6.31
CA LEU A 437 3.42 1.88 -6.16
C LEU A 437 3.45 1.04 -4.88
N GLN A 438 4.63 0.61 -4.42
CA GLN A 438 4.76 -0.10 -3.13
C GLN A 438 4.40 0.80 -1.96
N VAL A 439 4.96 2.01 -1.90
CA VAL A 439 4.67 2.99 -0.86
C VAL A 439 3.19 3.42 -0.94
N GLN A 440 2.68 3.68 -2.15
CA GLN A 440 1.29 4.09 -2.38
C GLN A 440 0.29 3.03 -1.93
N ASN A 441 0.55 1.74 -2.21
CA ASN A 441 -0.30 0.64 -1.74
C ASN A 441 -0.31 0.53 -0.21
N LYS A 442 0.85 0.69 0.45
CA LYS A 442 0.92 0.72 1.91
C LYS A 442 0.09 1.88 2.47
N LEU A 443 0.24 3.08 1.91
CA LEU A 443 -0.53 4.26 2.31
C LEU A 443 -2.05 4.06 2.12
N LYS A 444 -2.48 3.43 1.01
CA LYS A 444 -3.90 3.07 0.78
C LYS A 444 -4.45 2.12 1.85
N VAL A 445 -3.69 1.08 2.20
CA VAL A 445 -4.11 0.12 3.25
C VAL A 445 -4.22 0.82 4.61
N ASP A 446 -3.20 1.60 4.97
CA ASP A 446 -3.19 2.35 6.24
C ASP A 446 -4.34 3.37 6.30
N LEU A 447 -4.64 4.02 5.17
CA LEU A 447 -5.76 4.96 5.04
C LEU A 447 -7.11 4.25 5.16
N GLY A 448 -7.28 3.08 4.52
CA GLY A 448 -8.47 2.25 4.65
C GLY A 448 -8.73 1.84 6.10
N LYS A 449 -7.69 1.38 6.82
CA LYS A 449 -7.78 1.04 8.24
C LYS A 449 -8.18 2.23 9.11
N LEU A 450 -7.63 3.41 8.85
CA LEU A 450 -7.96 4.62 9.61
C LEU A 450 -9.40 5.07 9.35
N LEU A 451 -9.86 5.02 8.09
CA LEU A 451 -11.26 5.33 7.74
C LEU A 451 -12.23 4.35 8.38
N GLU A 452 -11.94 3.04 8.30
CA GLU A 452 -12.77 2.02 8.94
C GLU A 452 -12.89 2.26 10.45
N LYS A 453 -11.78 2.67 11.09
CA LYS A 453 -11.78 3.04 12.51
C LYS A 453 -12.68 4.25 12.80
N ILE A 454 -12.59 5.32 12.01
CA ILE A 454 -13.40 6.54 12.18
C ILE A 454 -14.90 6.23 11.94
N VAL A 455 -15.22 5.53 10.86
CA VAL A 455 -16.60 5.14 10.53
C VAL A 455 -17.18 4.24 11.63
N ARG A 456 -16.38 3.32 12.17
CA ARG A 456 -16.78 2.49 13.30
C ARG A 456 -17.05 3.32 14.55
N GLU A 457 -16.18 4.27 14.92
CA GLU A 457 -16.41 5.17 16.06
C GLU A 457 -17.71 5.96 15.90
N PHE A 458 -18.02 6.44 14.69
CA PHE A 458 -19.28 7.14 14.41
C PHE A 458 -20.51 6.23 14.55
N ARG A 459 -20.44 4.98 14.09
CA ARG A 459 -21.53 4.00 14.28
C ARG A 459 -21.69 3.57 15.74
N GLU A 460 -20.59 3.51 16.49
CA GLU A 460 -20.59 3.13 17.91
C GLU A 460 -21.09 4.26 18.80
N PHE A 461 -20.86 5.53 18.44
CA PHE A 461 -21.35 6.71 19.16
C PHE A 461 -22.85 6.61 19.47
N ASP A 462 -23.63 6.31 18.45
CA ASP A 462 -25.07 6.10 18.52
C ASP A 462 -25.46 5.01 19.52
N GLN A 463 -24.74 3.89 19.54
CA GLN A 463 -25.06 2.78 20.43
C GLN A 463 -24.72 3.10 21.89
N ILE A 464 -23.62 3.85 22.10
CA ILE A 464 -23.19 4.32 23.42
C ILE A 464 -24.22 5.29 24.00
N VAL A 465 -24.75 6.21 23.18
CA VAL A 465 -25.81 7.14 23.59
C VAL A 465 -27.06 6.39 24.05
N ASP A 466 -27.57 5.42 23.27
CA ASP A 466 -28.75 4.61 23.64
C ASP A 466 -28.53 3.96 25.00
N PHE A 467 -27.35 3.37 25.17
CA PHE A 467 -27.00 2.64 26.37
C PHE A 467 -26.94 3.56 27.60
N TYR A 468 -26.36 4.76 27.49
CA TYR A 468 -26.35 5.71 28.60
C TYR A 468 -27.74 6.24 28.95
N LEU A 469 -28.60 6.48 27.95
CA LEU A 469 -29.99 6.86 28.17
C LEU A 469 -30.78 5.74 28.86
N ASP A 470 -30.69 4.50 28.37
CA ASP A 470 -31.33 3.32 28.97
C ASP A 470 -30.82 3.07 30.39
N SER A 471 -29.51 3.18 30.61
CA SER A 471 -28.89 3.01 31.92
C SER A 471 -29.37 4.07 32.90
N ALA A 472 -29.41 5.34 32.50
CA ALA A 472 -29.92 6.42 33.33
C ALA A 472 -31.40 6.19 33.68
N ILE A 473 -32.23 5.78 32.70
CA ILE A 473 -33.64 5.44 32.93
C ILE A 473 -33.77 4.26 33.91
N ALA A 474 -32.93 3.23 33.80
CA ALA A 474 -32.94 2.10 34.72
C ALA A 474 -32.55 2.50 36.15
N LEU A 475 -31.58 3.42 36.30
CA LEU A 475 -31.17 3.94 37.61
C LEU A 475 -32.30 4.71 38.31
N THR A 476 -33.14 5.46 37.57
CA THR A 476 -34.32 6.13 38.15
C THR A 476 -35.35 5.17 38.78
N GLN A 477 -35.27 3.87 38.45
CA GLN A 477 -36.20 2.85 38.95
C GLN A 477 -35.62 2.05 40.13
N LYS A 478 -34.32 2.22 40.45
CA LYS A 478 -33.68 1.50 41.55
C LYS A 478 -33.98 2.20 42.89
N PRO A 479 -34.50 1.48 43.89
CA PRO A 479 -34.79 2.08 45.20
C PRO A 479 -33.47 2.48 45.90
N GLY A 480 -33.41 3.73 46.37
CA GLY A 480 -32.30 4.25 47.18
C GLY A 480 -31.29 5.14 46.45
N ILE A 481 -31.45 5.38 45.14
CA ILE A 481 -30.61 6.30 44.35
C ILE A 481 -31.29 7.68 44.29
N GLN A 482 -30.52 8.75 44.53
CA GLN A 482 -31.02 10.14 44.46
C GLN A 482 -30.90 10.72 43.03
N GLU A 483 -31.72 11.73 42.72
CA GLU A 483 -31.74 12.41 41.42
C GLU A 483 -30.36 12.94 41.00
N ASP A 484 -29.65 13.58 41.93
CA ASP A 484 -28.31 14.13 41.74
C ASP A 484 -27.29 13.07 41.29
N GLU A 485 -27.39 11.86 41.84
CA GLU A 485 -26.50 10.75 41.53
C GLU A 485 -26.74 10.25 40.09
N VAL A 486 -28.00 10.15 39.66
CA VAL A 486 -28.36 9.79 38.28
C VAL A 486 -27.84 10.84 37.29
N ILE A 487 -28.03 12.13 37.59
CA ILE A 487 -27.57 13.23 36.74
C ILE A 487 -26.04 13.25 36.65
N MET A 488 -25.34 13.04 37.77
CA MET A 488 -23.88 12.99 37.80
C MET A 488 -23.33 11.86 36.93
N ILE A 489 -23.87 10.65 37.09
CA ILE A 489 -23.47 9.47 36.31
C ILE A 489 -23.72 9.70 34.81
N PHE A 490 -24.88 10.25 34.45
CA PHE A 490 -25.21 10.51 33.05
C PHE A 490 -24.34 11.61 32.43
N ARG A 491 -24.06 12.70 33.17
CA ARG A 491 -23.12 13.76 32.74
C ARG A 491 -21.72 13.20 32.50
N GLU A 492 -21.25 12.32 33.38
CA GLU A 492 -19.96 11.66 33.21
C GLU A 492 -19.94 10.79 31.95
N GLY A 493 -21.04 10.08 31.64
CA GLY A 493 -21.23 9.36 30.38
C GLY A 493 -21.13 10.29 29.15
N LEU A 494 -21.84 11.41 29.17
CA LEU A 494 -21.80 12.41 28.09
C LEU A 494 -20.41 13.02 27.89
N LYS A 495 -19.67 13.30 28.98
CA LYS A 495 -18.27 13.76 28.90
C LYS A 495 -17.35 12.73 28.23
N ARG A 496 -17.60 11.43 28.41
CA ARG A 496 -16.86 10.37 27.70
C ARG A 496 -17.18 10.37 26.19
N LEU A 497 -18.45 10.58 25.82
CA LEU A 497 -18.86 10.74 24.42
C LEU A 497 -18.21 11.96 23.77
N GLU A 498 -18.08 13.06 24.50
CA GLU A 498 -17.33 14.24 24.04
C GLU A 498 -15.86 13.89 23.80
N GLY A 499 -15.23 13.17 24.72
CA GLY A 499 -13.86 12.68 24.55
C GLY A 499 -13.69 11.73 23.35
N ILE A 500 -14.68 10.89 23.03
CA ILE A 500 -14.69 10.09 21.80
C ILE A 500 -14.73 11.00 20.56
N SER A 501 -15.65 11.96 20.54
CA SER A 501 -15.77 12.92 19.44
C SER A 501 -14.48 13.72 19.23
N ASP A 502 -13.81 14.16 20.31
CA ASP A 502 -12.52 14.85 20.20
C ASP A 502 -11.41 13.95 19.62
N ARG A 503 -11.37 12.66 19.99
CA ARG A 503 -10.43 11.71 19.37
C ARG A 503 -10.74 11.50 17.90
N SER A 504 -12.00 11.33 17.52
CA SER A 504 -12.38 11.20 16.11
C SER A 504 -12.01 12.47 15.33
N LYS A 505 -12.12 13.66 15.95
CA LYS A 505 -11.63 14.93 15.38
C LYS A 505 -10.13 14.92 15.12
N THR A 506 -9.34 14.45 16.08
CA THR A 506 -7.88 14.33 15.93
C THR A 506 -7.53 13.32 14.83
N MET A 507 -8.19 12.16 14.76
CA MET A 507 -7.97 11.18 13.70
C MET A 507 -8.32 11.72 12.31
N LEU A 508 -9.40 12.51 12.21
CA LEU A 508 -9.76 13.22 10.98
C LEU A 508 -8.71 14.27 10.59
N GLY A 509 -8.16 15.01 11.57
CA GLY A 509 -7.06 15.94 11.35
C GLY A 509 -5.78 15.25 10.86
N ASP A 510 -5.44 14.10 11.46
CA ASP A 510 -4.31 13.26 11.01
C ASP A 510 -4.53 12.74 9.58
N LEU A 511 -5.77 12.40 9.23
CA LEU A 511 -6.12 11.95 7.89
C LEU A 511 -5.99 13.07 6.85
N ASP A 512 -6.51 14.27 7.14
CA ASP A 512 -6.47 15.40 6.22
C ASP A 512 -5.07 16.03 6.09
N GLN A 513 -4.29 16.09 7.17
CA GLN A 513 -2.97 16.74 7.16
C GLN A 513 -1.82 15.76 6.99
N LYS A 514 -1.70 14.76 7.89
CA LYS A 514 -0.53 13.88 7.96
C LYS A 514 -0.54 12.87 6.82
N LYS A 515 -1.66 12.18 6.59
CA LYS A 515 -1.76 11.18 5.51
C LYS A 515 -1.72 11.82 4.13
N TRP A 516 -2.35 12.97 3.94
CA TRP A 516 -2.18 13.72 2.69
C TRP A 516 -0.73 14.15 2.45
N SER A 517 -0.03 14.62 3.49
CA SER A 517 1.39 14.98 3.40
C SER A 517 2.26 13.78 3.01
N GLU A 518 2.01 12.58 3.56
CA GLU A 518 2.72 11.34 3.18
C GLU A 518 2.48 10.98 1.69
N ILE A 519 1.24 11.10 1.20
CA ILE A 519 0.89 10.87 -0.21
C ILE A 519 1.56 11.89 -1.15
N SER A 520 1.52 13.16 -0.76
CA SER A 520 2.15 14.26 -1.49
C SER A 520 3.67 14.10 -1.55
N ALA A 521 4.31 13.76 -0.42
CA ALA A 521 5.74 13.52 -0.34
C ALA A 521 6.18 12.33 -1.19
N ASN A 522 5.42 11.22 -1.21
CA ASN A 522 5.69 10.08 -2.08
C ASN A 522 5.61 10.47 -3.57
N THR A 523 4.62 11.27 -3.93
CA THR A 523 4.45 11.73 -5.32
C THR A 523 5.52 12.74 -5.73
N GLU A 524 5.90 13.67 -4.86
CA GLU A 524 7.03 14.58 -5.12
C GLU A 524 8.36 13.83 -5.16
N ALA A 525 8.56 12.77 -4.37
CA ALA A 525 9.73 11.91 -4.48
C ALA A 525 9.78 11.18 -5.84
N PHE A 526 8.62 10.73 -6.34
CA PHE A 526 8.49 10.18 -7.70
C PHE A 526 8.80 11.24 -8.77
N ILE A 527 8.21 12.43 -8.68
CA ILE A 527 8.48 13.55 -9.59
C ILE A 527 9.97 13.90 -9.58
N ASN A 528 10.60 14.03 -8.40
CA ASN A 528 12.03 14.32 -8.29
C ASN A 528 12.91 13.21 -8.89
N SER A 529 12.47 11.95 -8.81
CA SER A 529 13.17 10.82 -9.42
C SER A 529 13.05 10.85 -10.94
N VAL A 530 11.90 11.28 -11.47
CA VAL A 530 11.67 11.52 -12.89
C VAL A 530 12.49 12.72 -13.37
N SER A 531 12.51 13.84 -12.65
CA SER A 531 13.28 15.05 -13.00
C SER A 531 14.79 14.81 -13.10
N LYS A 532 15.34 13.82 -12.38
CA LYS A 532 16.76 13.43 -12.51
C LYS A 532 17.11 12.92 -13.92
N LEU A 533 16.12 12.57 -14.74
CA LEU A 533 16.29 12.19 -16.14
C LEU A 533 16.59 13.38 -17.06
N ASP A 534 16.47 14.62 -16.61
CA ASP A 534 16.85 15.79 -17.41
C ASP A 534 18.38 15.85 -17.68
N ASP A 535 19.19 15.19 -16.84
CA ASP A 535 20.64 15.11 -16.99
C ASP A 535 21.07 13.79 -17.67
N ASN A 536 21.63 13.92 -18.88
CA ASN A 536 22.13 12.82 -19.69
C ASN A 536 23.13 11.89 -18.97
N ASP A 537 23.98 12.43 -18.09
CA ASP A 537 24.97 11.63 -17.37
C ASP A 537 24.31 10.82 -16.22
N ASN A 538 23.26 11.35 -15.61
CA ASN A 538 22.43 10.62 -14.65
C ASN A 538 21.66 9.49 -15.34
N ILE A 539 21.09 9.72 -16.53
CA ILE A 539 20.40 8.67 -17.31
C ILE A 539 21.33 7.48 -17.52
N LEU A 540 22.55 7.71 -17.99
CA LEU A 540 23.51 6.64 -18.30
C LEU A 540 23.99 5.92 -17.04
N LYS A 541 24.26 6.66 -15.95
CA LYS A 541 24.65 6.08 -14.67
C LYS A 541 23.55 5.17 -14.11
N ILE A 542 22.31 5.65 -14.08
CA ILE A 542 21.18 4.88 -13.53
C ILE A 542 20.83 3.70 -14.47
N TYR A 543 20.90 3.88 -15.80
CA TYR A 543 20.68 2.78 -16.75
C TYR A 543 21.70 1.65 -16.58
N THR A 544 22.97 1.97 -16.33
CA THR A 544 23.97 0.93 -16.01
C THR A 544 23.71 0.23 -14.67
N GLN A 545 23.15 0.92 -13.68
CA GLN A 545 22.70 0.31 -12.42
C GLN A 545 21.49 -0.61 -12.64
N LEU A 546 20.53 -0.21 -13.48
CA LEU A 546 19.34 -1.00 -13.84
C LEU A 546 19.71 -2.30 -14.56
N LEU A 547 20.67 -2.25 -15.49
CA LEU A 547 21.18 -3.47 -16.14
C LEU A 547 21.83 -4.43 -15.12
N ARG A 548 22.53 -3.90 -14.11
CA ARG A 548 23.12 -4.71 -13.03
C ARG A 548 22.05 -5.29 -12.11
N SER A 549 21.05 -4.52 -11.69
CA SER A 549 19.98 -4.99 -10.81
C SER A 549 19.07 -6.02 -11.49
N ARG A 550 18.80 -5.89 -12.80
CA ARG A 550 18.09 -6.92 -13.58
C ARG A 550 18.90 -8.23 -13.67
N ALA A 551 20.22 -8.14 -13.83
CA ALA A 551 21.12 -9.30 -13.75
C ALA A 551 21.12 -9.95 -12.35
N LEU A 552 21.01 -9.14 -11.28
CA LEU A 552 20.89 -9.63 -9.90
C LEU A 552 19.53 -10.26 -9.62
N ALA A 553 18.42 -9.68 -10.07
CA ALA A 553 17.07 -10.21 -9.88
C ALA A 553 16.84 -11.54 -10.63
N SER A 554 17.34 -11.64 -11.87
CA SER A 554 17.36 -12.91 -12.62
C SER A 554 18.26 -13.98 -11.96
N SER A 555 19.33 -13.58 -11.27
CA SER A 555 20.12 -14.48 -10.42
C SER A 555 19.37 -14.93 -9.15
N ALA A 556 18.46 -14.11 -8.61
CA ALA A 556 17.65 -14.43 -7.42
C ALA A 556 16.55 -15.46 -7.74
N GLN A 557 15.97 -15.42 -8.93
CA GLN A 557 15.03 -16.43 -9.43
C GLN A 557 15.73 -17.80 -9.62
N ASN A 558 17.00 -17.80 -10.06
CA ASN A 558 17.85 -19.00 -10.07
C ASN A 558 18.23 -19.47 -8.66
N ARG A 559 18.41 -18.55 -7.69
CA ARG A 559 18.57 -18.89 -6.27
C ARG A 559 17.31 -19.52 -5.66
N LYS A 560 16.09 -19.14 -6.08
CA LYS A 560 14.85 -19.82 -5.65
C LYS A 560 14.75 -21.25 -6.20
N ARG A 561 15.23 -21.52 -7.42
CA ARG A 561 15.37 -22.89 -7.97
C ARG A 561 16.45 -23.72 -7.25
N LEU A 562 17.53 -23.09 -6.78
CA LEU A 562 18.53 -23.72 -5.93
C LEU A 562 18.01 -23.96 -4.49
N ALA A 563 17.19 -23.05 -3.95
CA ALA A 563 16.56 -23.16 -2.64
C ALA A 563 15.50 -24.27 -2.59
N SER A 564 14.78 -24.54 -3.68
CA SER A 564 13.90 -25.71 -3.79
C SER A 564 14.69 -27.03 -3.84
N GLY A 565 15.91 -27.01 -4.37
CA GLY A 565 16.87 -28.11 -4.29
C GLY A 565 17.43 -28.33 -2.88
N MET A 566 17.53 -27.28 -2.06
CA MET A 566 17.90 -27.39 -0.64
C MET A 566 16.73 -27.79 0.28
N LYS A 567 15.48 -27.46 -0.10
CA LYS A 567 14.26 -27.84 0.66
C LYS A 567 13.99 -29.36 0.63
N THR A 568 14.43 -30.05 -0.42
CA THR A 568 14.37 -31.51 -0.54
C THR A 568 15.45 -32.23 0.29
N THR A 569 16.56 -31.56 0.63
CA THR A 569 17.59 -32.05 1.56
C THR A 569 17.25 -31.72 3.02
N ALA A 570 16.66 -30.56 3.29
CA ALA A 570 16.22 -30.14 4.63
C ALA A 570 15.07 -31.01 5.19
N SER A 571 14.16 -31.47 4.34
CA SER A 571 13.09 -32.42 4.72
C SER A 571 13.58 -33.85 5.00
N ARG A 572 14.82 -34.19 4.62
CA ARG A 572 15.49 -35.44 5.05
C ARG A 572 16.20 -35.27 6.40
N LEU A 573 16.72 -34.07 6.71
CA LEU A 573 17.29 -33.74 8.03
C LEU A 573 16.22 -33.53 9.11
N SER A 574 15.04 -32.99 8.78
CA SER A 574 13.96 -32.80 9.77
C SER A 574 13.32 -34.11 10.22
N ARG A 575 13.37 -35.18 9.41
CA ARG A 575 12.92 -36.53 9.81
C ARG A 575 13.87 -37.22 10.79
N TYR A 576 15.11 -36.78 10.90
CA TYR A 576 16.08 -37.32 11.86
C TYR A 576 16.09 -36.54 13.19
N SER A 577 15.73 -35.24 13.19
CA SER A 577 15.61 -34.44 14.42
C SER A 577 14.23 -34.52 15.10
N SER A 578 13.16 -34.79 14.33
CA SER A 578 11.79 -34.91 14.87
C SER A 578 11.44 -36.27 15.46
N GLN A 579 12.33 -37.27 15.39
CA GLN A 579 12.16 -38.56 16.09
C GLN A 579 12.81 -38.62 17.48
N HIS A 580 13.58 -37.60 17.91
CA HIS A 580 14.27 -37.62 19.22
C HIS A 580 14.03 -36.39 20.12
N PHE A 581 13.13 -35.46 19.76
CA PHE A 581 12.85 -34.25 20.55
C PHE A 581 11.38 -34.05 20.95
N GLY A 582 10.59 -35.13 20.95
CA GLY A 582 9.17 -35.13 21.36
C GLY A 582 8.87 -35.90 22.66
N TRP A 583 9.85 -36.62 23.24
CA TRP A 583 9.67 -37.42 24.45
C TRP A 583 10.13 -36.73 25.74
N LEU A 584 11.07 -35.77 25.66
CA LEU A 584 11.64 -35.11 26.85
C LEU A 584 10.79 -33.97 27.42
N ARG A 585 9.81 -33.42 26.67
CA ARG A 585 8.99 -32.28 27.13
C ARG A 585 7.63 -32.73 27.70
N THR A 586 7.01 -33.74 27.11
CA THR A 586 5.76 -34.35 27.59
C THR A 586 5.96 -35.18 28.86
N SER A 587 7.09 -35.89 28.99
CA SER A 587 7.37 -36.65 30.21
C SER A 587 7.78 -35.80 31.42
N TYR A 588 8.09 -34.51 31.27
CA TYR A 588 8.39 -33.61 32.39
C TYR A 588 7.12 -33.04 33.05
N GLU A 589 6.08 -32.77 32.27
CA GLU A 589 4.79 -32.29 32.79
C GLU A 589 3.93 -33.42 33.37
N ASP A 590 4.03 -34.64 32.82
CA ASP A 590 3.28 -35.80 33.29
C ASP A 590 3.85 -36.41 34.59
N ILE A 591 5.17 -36.35 34.81
CA ILE A 591 5.82 -36.82 36.05
C ILE A 591 5.60 -35.83 37.21
N ARG A 592 5.45 -34.53 36.92
CA ARG A 592 5.12 -33.51 37.94
C ARG A 592 3.69 -33.65 38.47
N LYS A 593 2.74 -34.08 37.64
CA LYS A 593 1.36 -34.36 38.05
C LYS A 593 1.19 -35.69 38.81
N LEU A 594 2.12 -36.63 38.62
CA LEU A 594 2.06 -37.97 39.24
C LEU A 594 2.59 -38.00 40.69
N LEU A 595 3.47 -37.07 41.08
CA LEU A 595 4.11 -37.02 42.40
C LEU A 595 3.36 -36.11 43.38
N LYS A 596 2.07 -36.38 43.66
CA LYS A 596 1.26 -35.70 44.71
C LYS A 596 1.93 -35.73 46.10
N LEU A 597 2.93 -34.87 46.31
CA LEU A 597 3.74 -34.71 47.52
C LEU A 597 3.60 -33.29 48.03
N THR A 598 2.36 -32.86 48.23
CA THR A 598 2.03 -31.82 49.19
C THR A 598 0.74 -32.25 49.89
N SER A 599 0.89 -32.70 51.13
CA SER A 599 -0.22 -32.74 52.07
C SER A 599 -0.60 -31.29 52.38
N SER A 600 -1.55 -30.73 51.62
CA SER A 600 -2.17 -29.45 51.98
C SER A 600 -3.19 -29.71 53.09
N SER A 601 -2.68 -29.78 54.33
CA SER A 601 -3.51 -29.68 55.53
C SER A 601 -3.48 -28.23 56.02
N ALA A 602 -4.64 -27.58 55.88
CA ALA A 602 -5.13 -26.53 56.77
C ALA A 602 -4.31 -25.22 56.91
N THR A 603 -4.42 -24.32 55.92
CA THR A 603 -4.40 -22.84 56.10
C THR A 603 -5.05 -22.08 54.92
N ILE A 604 -5.94 -22.71 54.16
CA ILE A 604 -6.40 -22.19 52.84
C ILE A 604 -7.59 -21.21 52.95
N THR A 605 -8.30 -21.19 54.09
CA THR A 605 -9.56 -20.44 54.24
C THR A 605 -9.38 -18.92 54.18
N SER A 606 -8.24 -18.37 54.67
CA SER A 606 -8.00 -16.92 54.67
C SER A 606 -7.63 -16.39 53.27
N GLU A 607 -6.93 -17.17 52.45
CA GLU A 607 -6.45 -16.73 51.13
C GLU A 607 -7.59 -16.54 50.14
N ILE A 608 -8.58 -17.45 50.10
CA ILE A 608 -9.75 -17.33 49.20
C ILE A 608 -10.63 -16.16 49.62
N SER A 609 -10.91 -16.04 50.92
CA SER A 609 -11.71 -14.92 51.42
C SER A 609 -11.01 -13.58 51.17
N ASN A 610 -9.68 -13.50 51.35
CA ASN A 610 -8.91 -12.29 51.02
C ASN A 610 -8.87 -12.02 49.51
N TYR A 611 -8.69 -13.06 48.69
CA TYR A 611 -8.71 -12.97 47.23
C TYR A 611 -10.06 -12.46 46.71
N LEU A 612 -11.16 -13.02 47.20
CA LEU A 612 -12.52 -12.62 46.84
C LEU A 612 -12.90 -11.25 47.39
N ALA A 613 -12.45 -10.90 48.59
CA ALA A 613 -12.60 -9.55 49.13
C ALA A 613 -11.85 -8.53 48.27
N GLY A 614 -10.65 -8.86 47.79
CA GLY A 614 -9.90 -8.05 46.83
C GLY A 614 -10.61 -7.87 45.48
N ILE A 615 -11.27 -8.92 44.98
CA ILE A 615 -12.09 -8.83 43.76
C ILE A 615 -13.30 -7.92 43.99
N ARG A 616 -14.06 -8.12 45.07
CA ARG A 616 -15.22 -7.27 45.38
C ARG A 616 -14.84 -5.81 45.59
N LYS A 617 -13.73 -5.56 46.28
CA LYS A 617 -13.20 -4.21 46.49
C LYS A 617 -12.91 -3.55 45.13
N ARG A 618 -12.19 -4.25 44.24
CA ARG A 618 -11.91 -3.77 42.89
C ARG A 618 -13.17 -3.49 42.09
N ILE A 619 -14.15 -4.42 42.09
CA ILE A 619 -15.42 -4.22 41.38
C ILE A 619 -16.16 -2.98 41.90
N ASN A 620 -16.17 -2.75 43.21
CA ASN A 620 -16.81 -1.58 43.82
C ASN A 620 -16.06 -0.27 43.53
N GLU A 621 -14.76 -0.32 43.25
CA GLU A 621 -13.95 0.82 42.79
C GLU A 621 -14.20 1.16 41.31
N LEU A 622 -14.82 0.27 40.54
CA LEU A 622 -15.16 0.53 39.13
C LEU A 622 -16.30 1.56 39.03
N PRO A 623 -16.32 2.39 37.97
CA PRO A 623 -17.44 3.29 37.69
C PRO A 623 -18.78 2.55 37.64
N VAL A 624 -19.86 3.18 38.14
CA VAL A 624 -21.20 2.57 38.26
C VAL A 624 -21.71 2.01 36.93
N ILE A 625 -21.47 2.73 35.82
CA ILE A 625 -21.83 2.29 34.47
C ILE A 625 -21.11 1.00 34.09
N TYR A 626 -19.83 0.90 34.44
CA TYR A 626 -19.02 -0.28 34.15
C TYR A 626 -19.46 -1.48 35.00
N GLN A 627 -19.84 -1.26 36.26
CA GLN A 627 -20.45 -2.29 37.10
C GLN A 627 -21.78 -2.79 36.50
N HIS A 628 -22.61 -1.89 35.98
CA HIS A 628 -23.89 -2.23 35.34
C HIS A 628 -23.71 -3.06 34.07
N LEU A 629 -22.76 -2.68 33.19
CA LEU A 629 -22.46 -3.40 31.94
C LEU A 629 -22.07 -4.88 32.14
N PHE A 630 -21.40 -5.17 33.26
CA PHE A 630 -20.87 -6.49 33.57
C PHE A 630 -21.63 -7.16 34.73
N GLU A 631 -22.84 -6.67 35.05
CA GLU A 631 -23.70 -7.28 36.07
C GLU A 631 -24.02 -8.74 35.72
N GLN A 632 -23.93 -9.63 36.71
CA GLN A 632 -24.24 -11.06 36.58
C GLN A 632 -25.75 -11.32 36.65
N ALA A 633 -26.51 -10.66 35.78
CA ALA A 633 -27.96 -10.74 35.69
C ALA A 633 -28.42 -11.03 34.26
N PRO A 634 -29.65 -11.54 34.05
CA PRO A 634 -30.22 -11.63 32.71
C PRO A 634 -30.20 -10.27 32.03
N VAL A 635 -29.71 -10.23 30.79
CA VAL A 635 -29.58 -8.98 30.02
C VAL A 635 -30.96 -8.40 29.75
N LYS A 636 -31.22 -7.20 30.26
CA LYS A 636 -32.50 -6.50 30.08
C LYS A 636 -32.46 -5.56 28.87
N GLU A 637 -31.31 -4.98 28.61
CA GLU A 637 -31.04 -4.01 27.55
C GLU A 637 -30.79 -4.75 26.23
N MET A 638 -31.61 -4.45 25.21
CA MET A 638 -31.53 -5.11 23.90
C MET A 638 -30.14 -4.99 23.25
N ASN A 639 -29.46 -3.86 23.47
CA ASN A 639 -28.15 -3.57 22.91
C ASN A 639 -27.04 -4.46 23.49
N LEU A 640 -27.21 -5.04 24.68
CA LEU A 640 -26.23 -5.92 25.31
C LEU A 640 -26.39 -7.40 24.94
N PHE A 641 -27.52 -7.76 24.33
CA PHE A 641 -27.76 -9.12 23.86
C PHE A 641 -27.02 -9.36 22.53
N LEU A 642 -26.13 -10.35 22.50
CA LEU A 642 -25.52 -10.82 21.25
C LEU A 642 -26.51 -11.76 20.56
N SER A 643 -26.75 -11.54 19.27
CA SER A 643 -27.75 -12.29 18.52
C SER A 643 -27.39 -13.77 18.44
N ARG A 644 -28.21 -14.62 19.07
CA ARG A 644 -28.12 -16.08 18.99
C ARG A 644 -28.98 -16.62 17.85
N LYS A 645 -28.70 -16.18 16.61
CA LYS A 645 -29.57 -16.44 15.44
C LYS A 645 -30.01 -17.90 15.31
N ASN A 646 -29.06 -18.83 15.43
CA ASN A 646 -29.34 -20.26 15.30
C ASN A 646 -30.24 -20.81 16.43
N ASP A 647 -30.13 -20.27 17.64
CA ASP A 647 -30.97 -20.69 18.76
C ASP A 647 -32.38 -20.07 18.62
N THR A 648 -32.47 -18.81 18.18
CA THR A 648 -33.76 -18.14 17.92
C THR A 648 -34.50 -18.76 16.74
N GLU A 649 -33.81 -19.12 15.65
CA GLU A 649 -34.41 -19.78 14.48
C GLU A 649 -35.04 -21.13 14.83
N LYS A 650 -34.45 -21.87 15.78
CA LYS A 650 -35.03 -23.12 16.29
C LYS A 650 -36.28 -22.87 17.13
N LEU A 651 -36.31 -21.80 17.93
CA LEU A 651 -37.52 -21.40 18.67
C LEU A 651 -38.63 -20.98 17.71
N ASP A 652 -38.29 -20.23 16.66
CA ASP A 652 -39.22 -19.83 15.61
C ASP A 652 -39.76 -21.05 14.84
N GLN A 653 -38.91 -22.04 14.57
CA GLN A 653 -39.32 -23.30 13.93
C GLN A 653 -40.30 -24.09 14.82
N ALA A 654 -39.99 -24.22 16.11
CA ALA A 654 -40.88 -24.90 17.05
C ALA A 654 -42.25 -24.19 17.17
N LEU A 655 -42.24 -22.86 17.19
CA LEU A 655 -43.48 -22.06 17.17
C LEU A 655 -44.28 -22.31 15.88
N ALA A 656 -43.61 -22.30 14.72
CA ALA A 656 -44.27 -22.53 13.43
C ALA A 656 -44.86 -23.95 13.30
N ASP A 657 -44.28 -24.95 13.96
CA ASP A 657 -44.84 -26.29 13.99
C ASP A 657 -46.01 -26.43 14.96
N TRP A 658 -45.95 -25.73 16.10
CA TRP A 658 -47.10 -25.61 17.00
C TRP A 658 -48.29 -24.94 16.31
N GLU A 659 -48.08 -23.87 15.55
CA GLU A 659 -49.12 -23.18 14.77
C GLU A 659 -49.78 -24.08 13.70
N LYS A 660 -49.11 -25.16 13.28
CA LYS A 660 -49.68 -26.19 12.38
C LYS A 660 -50.47 -27.27 13.13
N GLY A 661 -50.57 -27.18 14.46
CA GLY A 661 -51.22 -28.17 15.32
C GLY A 661 -50.31 -29.34 15.72
N ASN A 662 -49.00 -29.28 15.50
CA ASN A 662 -48.08 -30.33 15.92
C ASN A 662 -47.69 -30.17 17.41
N PHE A 663 -47.28 -31.28 18.03
CA PHE A 663 -46.62 -31.24 19.32
C PHE A 663 -45.24 -30.61 19.18
N ALA A 664 -45.02 -29.47 19.83
CA ALA A 664 -43.77 -28.71 19.69
C ALA A 664 -43.29 -28.08 21.01
N ALA A 665 -43.71 -28.63 22.14
CA ALA A 665 -43.19 -28.20 23.44
C ALA A 665 -41.66 -28.19 23.43
N THR A 666 -41.07 -27.08 23.85
CA THR A 666 -39.64 -26.82 23.71
C THR A 666 -38.95 -26.74 25.07
N LEU A 667 -37.83 -27.46 25.22
CA LEU A 667 -36.95 -27.40 26.36
C LEU A 667 -35.62 -26.74 25.99
N VAL A 668 -35.28 -25.66 26.67
CA VAL A 668 -33.98 -24.99 26.56
C VAL A 668 -33.09 -25.42 27.70
N THR A 669 -31.89 -25.90 27.37
CA THR A 669 -30.91 -26.37 28.35
C THR A 669 -29.56 -25.68 28.16
N GLY A 670 -28.92 -25.32 29.27
CA GLY A 670 -27.60 -24.71 29.26
C GLY A 670 -26.94 -24.70 30.64
N GLU A 671 -25.63 -24.53 30.67
CA GLU A 671 -24.88 -24.35 31.90
C GLU A 671 -25.29 -23.07 32.64
N ALA A 672 -25.10 -23.01 33.96
CA ALA A 672 -25.30 -21.77 34.69
C ALA A 672 -24.32 -20.71 34.18
N GLY A 673 -24.84 -19.56 33.73
CA GLY A 673 -24.04 -18.50 33.11
C GLY A 673 -23.93 -18.57 31.58
N SER A 674 -24.58 -19.53 30.91
CA SER A 674 -24.64 -19.63 29.44
C SER A 674 -25.52 -18.57 28.76
N GLY A 675 -26.42 -17.92 29.51
CA GLY A 675 -27.33 -16.90 29.00
C GLY A 675 -28.77 -17.38 28.71
N CYS A 676 -29.17 -18.57 29.17
CA CYS A 676 -30.53 -19.11 28.98
C CYS A 676 -31.65 -18.13 29.35
N SER A 677 -31.61 -17.59 30.57
CA SER A 677 -32.59 -16.61 31.05
C SER A 677 -32.59 -15.34 30.20
N SER A 678 -31.42 -14.93 29.67
CA SER A 678 -31.32 -13.76 28.78
C SER A 678 -31.94 -14.05 27.40
N LEU A 679 -31.73 -15.25 26.85
CA LEU A 679 -32.33 -15.69 25.59
C LEU A 679 -33.86 -15.71 25.68
N LEU A 680 -34.40 -16.32 26.75
CA LEU A 680 -35.85 -16.41 26.93
C LEU A 680 -36.49 -15.03 27.16
N LEU A 681 -35.85 -14.17 27.97
CA LEU A 681 -36.32 -12.80 28.18
C LEU A 681 -36.28 -11.99 26.89
N HIS A 682 -35.22 -12.13 26.10
CA HIS A 682 -35.08 -11.47 24.81
C HIS A 682 -36.16 -11.94 23.84
N TYR A 683 -36.30 -13.26 23.65
CA TYR A 683 -37.29 -13.86 22.77
C TYR A 683 -38.71 -13.43 23.12
N ALA A 684 -39.08 -13.46 24.41
CA ALA A 684 -40.40 -13.02 24.88
C ALA A 684 -40.71 -11.56 24.53
N ARG A 685 -39.69 -10.69 24.48
CA ARG A 685 -39.84 -9.25 24.20
C ARG A 685 -39.77 -8.92 22.72
N THR A 686 -39.03 -9.68 21.91
CA THR A 686 -38.84 -9.42 20.48
C THR A 686 -39.83 -10.17 19.59
N LEU A 687 -40.39 -11.28 20.08
CA LEU A 687 -41.30 -12.11 19.32
C LEU A 687 -42.55 -11.30 18.95
N LYS A 688 -42.78 -11.16 17.63
CA LYS A 688 -44.02 -10.59 17.10
C LYS A 688 -45.04 -11.70 16.94
N SER A 689 -45.81 -11.95 18.00
CA SER A 689 -46.86 -12.97 17.99
C SER A 689 -48.25 -12.35 18.04
N GLN A 690 -49.22 -13.03 17.41
CA GLN A 690 -50.65 -12.77 17.60
C GLN A 690 -51.18 -13.35 18.91
N TYR A 691 -50.41 -14.24 19.56
CA TYR A 691 -50.77 -14.92 20.79
C TYR A 691 -50.25 -14.17 22.03
N PRO A 692 -50.99 -14.16 23.15
CA PRO A 692 -50.48 -13.65 24.41
C PRO A 692 -49.24 -14.44 24.87
N ILE A 693 -48.18 -13.73 25.28
CA ILE A 693 -46.95 -14.32 25.82
C ILE A 693 -46.96 -14.15 27.33
N LEU A 694 -46.92 -15.26 28.08
CA LEU A 694 -46.73 -15.29 29.52
C LEU A 694 -45.32 -15.76 29.82
N SER A 695 -44.56 -15.00 30.61
CA SER A 695 -43.22 -15.36 31.06
C SER A 695 -43.20 -15.47 32.57
N PHE A 696 -42.78 -16.62 33.09
CA PHE A 696 -42.74 -16.90 34.52
C PHE A 696 -41.34 -17.41 34.91
N GLN A 697 -40.69 -16.73 35.85
CA GLN A 697 -39.45 -17.20 36.44
C GLN A 697 -39.78 -17.93 37.74
N VAL A 698 -39.40 -19.21 37.82
CA VAL A 698 -39.62 -19.99 39.04
C VAL A 698 -38.66 -19.48 40.10
N ASP A 699 -39.10 -18.80 41.16
CA ASP A 699 -38.17 -18.20 42.14
C ASP A 699 -38.10 -18.94 43.47
N LYS A 700 -39.08 -19.78 43.79
CA LYS A 700 -39.09 -20.64 44.99
C LYS A 700 -39.15 -22.11 44.60
N PHE A 701 -39.07 -22.99 45.59
CA PHE A 701 -39.15 -24.43 45.38
C PHE A 701 -40.61 -24.89 45.44
N TYR A 702 -41.00 -25.72 44.48
CA TYR A 702 -42.29 -26.42 44.41
C TYR A 702 -41.97 -27.91 44.28
N PHE A 703 -42.47 -28.76 45.16
CA PHE A 703 -42.12 -30.19 45.11
C PHE A 703 -43.28 -31.12 45.45
N SER A 704 -44.30 -30.64 46.16
CA SER A 704 -45.50 -31.38 46.50
C SER A 704 -46.62 -31.21 45.47
N THR A 705 -47.68 -32.01 45.61
CA THR A 705 -48.91 -31.88 44.80
C THR A 705 -49.62 -30.55 45.03
N ASP A 706 -49.64 -30.04 46.26
CA ASP A 706 -50.28 -28.76 46.56
C ASP A 706 -49.47 -27.58 45.99
N ASP A 707 -48.14 -27.72 45.98
CA ASP A 707 -47.26 -26.74 45.34
C ASP A 707 -47.51 -26.67 43.82
N PHE A 708 -47.92 -27.76 43.18
CA PHE A 708 -48.27 -27.74 41.75
C PHE A 708 -49.46 -26.82 41.46
N TYR A 709 -50.55 -26.90 42.23
CA TYR A 709 -51.68 -26.00 42.03
C TYR A 709 -51.30 -24.54 42.30
N THR A 710 -50.49 -24.30 43.33
CA THR A 710 -49.93 -22.97 43.62
C THR A 710 -49.10 -22.44 42.45
N LEU A 711 -48.23 -23.28 41.86
CA LEU A 711 -47.41 -22.93 40.70
C LEU A 711 -48.26 -22.54 39.50
N ILE A 712 -49.28 -23.34 39.16
CA ILE A 712 -50.17 -23.04 38.02
C ILE A 712 -50.95 -21.76 38.29
N GLY A 713 -51.46 -21.57 39.50
CA GLY A 713 -52.13 -20.34 39.90
C GLY A 713 -51.23 -19.10 39.74
N GLU A 714 -49.95 -19.21 40.08
CA GLU A 714 -48.98 -18.13 39.90
C GLU A 714 -48.60 -17.88 38.43
N ILE A 715 -48.43 -18.93 37.61
CA ILE A 715 -48.12 -18.80 36.17
C ILE A 715 -49.24 -18.07 35.43
N PHE A 716 -50.50 -18.40 35.72
CA PHE A 716 -51.67 -17.85 35.02
C PHE A 716 -52.36 -16.70 35.77
N ASN A 717 -51.83 -16.30 36.93
CA ASN A 717 -52.42 -15.31 37.82
C ASN A 717 -53.88 -15.64 38.19
N GLN A 718 -54.15 -16.90 38.57
CA GLN A 718 -55.45 -17.44 38.96
C GLN A 718 -55.39 -18.00 40.38
N ILE A 719 -56.21 -17.45 41.28
CA ILE A 719 -56.16 -17.80 42.72
C ILE A 719 -57.02 -19.05 43.03
N ASP A 720 -57.94 -19.40 42.13
CA ASP A 720 -58.97 -20.42 42.37
C ASP A 720 -58.55 -21.86 42.00
N ILE A 721 -57.32 -22.06 41.53
CA ILE A 721 -56.80 -23.39 41.16
C ILE A 721 -56.24 -24.06 42.42
N THR A 722 -57.03 -24.94 43.04
CA THR A 722 -56.67 -25.62 44.29
C THR A 722 -56.71 -27.15 44.21
N ASP A 723 -57.31 -27.70 43.18
CA ASP A 723 -57.56 -29.13 43.02
C ASP A 723 -57.68 -29.54 41.54
N GLU A 724 -57.82 -30.84 41.28
CA GLU A 724 -57.88 -31.38 39.93
C GLU A 724 -59.14 -30.94 39.15
N GLY A 725 -60.27 -30.73 39.84
CA GLY A 725 -61.52 -30.27 39.24
C GLY A 725 -61.45 -28.81 38.81
N SER A 726 -60.90 -27.94 39.67
CA SER A 726 -60.64 -26.54 39.31
C SER A 726 -59.61 -26.39 38.18
N LEU A 727 -58.57 -27.24 38.17
CA LEU A 727 -57.62 -27.29 37.06
C LEU A 727 -58.26 -27.73 35.74
N ALA A 728 -59.07 -28.80 35.76
CA ALA A 728 -59.75 -29.29 34.55
C ALA A 728 -60.70 -28.23 33.97
N HIS A 729 -61.41 -27.51 34.83
CA HIS A 729 -62.24 -26.37 34.41
C HIS A 729 -61.40 -25.27 33.77
N PHE A 730 -60.31 -24.85 34.42
CA PHE A 730 -59.39 -23.85 33.87
C PHE A 730 -58.82 -24.28 32.51
N VAL A 731 -58.36 -25.52 32.38
CA VAL A 731 -57.81 -26.06 31.11
C VAL A 731 -58.83 -26.00 29.98
N SER A 732 -60.11 -26.30 30.26
CA SER A 732 -61.19 -26.21 29.25
C SER A 732 -61.47 -24.77 28.77
N THR A 733 -61.02 -23.77 29.52
CA THR A 733 -61.20 -22.33 29.20
C THR A 733 -59.96 -21.69 28.57
N LEU A 734 -58.87 -22.45 28.38
CA LEU A 734 -57.62 -21.91 27.85
C LEU A 734 -57.77 -21.51 26.37
N SER A 735 -57.41 -20.26 26.07
CA SER A 735 -57.15 -19.80 24.70
C SER A 735 -55.71 -20.08 24.29
N GLU A 736 -55.47 -20.16 22.99
CA GLU A 736 -54.13 -20.23 22.38
C GLU A 736 -53.18 -19.15 22.95
N LYS A 737 -52.04 -19.58 23.50
CA LYS A 737 -51.04 -18.69 24.11
C LYS A 737 -49.66 -19.33 24.17
N ILE A 738 -48.64 -18.48 24.39
CA ILE A 738 -47.25 -18.91 24.57
C ILE A 738 -46.89 -18.77 26.05
N VAL A 739 -46.39 -19.84 26.65
CA VAL A 739 -45.98 -19.85 28.06
C VAL A 739 -44.49 -20.21 28.16
N ILE A 740 -43.71 -19.27 28.70
CA ILE A 740 -42.28 -19.38 28.90
C ILE A 740 -42.00 -19.55 30.39
N ILE A 741 -41.39 -20.66 30.78
CA ILE A 741 -41.03 -20.95 32.18
C ILE A 741 -39.52 -21.08 32.31
N ASP A 742 -38.92 -20.24 33.16
CA ASP A 742 -37.48 -20.28 33.45
C ASP A 742 -37.19 -21.00 34.78
N GLY A 743 -36.58 -22.19 34.67
CA GLY A 743 -35.93 -22.93 35.75
C GLY A 743 -36.73 -24.07 36.36
N LEU A 744 -37.02 -25.09 35.54
CA LEU A 744 -37.67 -26.33 35.97
C LEU A 744 -36.89 -27.08 37.06
N GLU A 745 -35.60 -26.80 37.24
CA GLU A 745 -34.80 -27.42 38.31
C GLU A 745 -35.33 -27.12 39.73
N ARG A 746 -36.29 -26.21 39.90
CA ARG A 746 -36.92 -25.89 41.19
C ARG A 746 -38.28 -26.56 41.41
N LEU A 747 -38.75 -27.38 40.47
CA LEU A 747 -40.00 -28.14 40.56
C LEU A 747 -39.83 -29.55 41.17
N PHE A 748 -38.63 -29.87 41.64
CA PHE A 748 -38.35 -31.14 42.29
C PHE A 748 -37.41 -30.99 43.47
N MET A 749 -37.45 -31.99 44.35
CA MET A 749 -36.51 -32.16 45.46
C MET A 749 -35.78 -33.49 45.30
N ARG A 750 -34.46 -33.50 45.52
CA ARG A 750 -33.65 -34.72 45.45
C ARG A 750 -33.86 -35.61 46.68
N LYS A 751 -35.05 -36.17 46.83
CA LYS A 751 -35.44 -37.15 47.86
C LYS A 751 -36.47 -38.13 47.32
N VAL A 752 -36.79 -39.16 48.10
CA VAL A 752 -37.92 -40.06 47.82
C VAL A 752 -39.22 -39.25 47.79
N ASN A 753 -40.06 -39.47 46.78
CA ASN A 753 -41.31 -38.73 46.52
C ASN A 753 -41.11 -37.21 46.31
N GLY A 754 -39.93 -36.80 45.83
CA GLY A 754 -39.62 -35.38 45.58
C GLY A 754 -39.96 -34.86 44.18
N PHE A 755 -40.64 -35.65 43.34
CA PHE A 755 -40.88 -35.32 41.92
C PHE A 755 -42.36 -35.11 41.57
N GLU A 756 -43.27 -35.09 42.56
CA GLU A 756 -44.72 -35.02 42.31
C GLU A 756 -45.12 -33.76 41.53
N CYS A 757 -44.64 -32.60 41.97
CA CYS A 757 -44.91 -31.33 41.28
C CYS A 757 -44.44 -31.35 39.81
N LEU A 758 -43.17 -31.73 39.59
CA LEU A 758 -42.61 -31.84 38.25
C LEU A 758 -43.39 -32.83 37.36
N ARG A 759 -43.76 -34.00 37.87
CA ARG A 759 -44.52 -35.00 37.09
C ARG A 759 -45.90 -34.49 36.69
N LYS A 760 -46.62 -33.82 37.60
CA LYS A 760 -47.91 -33.19 37.28
C LYS A 760 -47.76 -32.06 36.27
N PHE A 761 -46.73 -31.23 36.43
CA PHE A 761 -46.42 -30.16 35.48
C PHE A 761 -46.13 -30.71 34.08
N LEU A 762 -45.31 -31.74 33.96
CA LEU A 762 -45.00 -32.35 32.67
C LEU A 762 -46.23 -32.99 32.01
N SER A 763 -47.10 -33.62 32.79
CA SER A 763 -48.39 -34.12 32.29
C SER A 763 -49.26 -32.97 31.75
N LEU A 764 -49.30 -31.82 32.44
CA LEU A 764 -50.00 -30.63 31.98
C LEU A 764 -49.44 -30.13 30.64
N VAL A 765 -48.11 -30.06 30.49
CA VAL A 765 -47.46 -29.65 29.24
C VAL A 765 -47.93 -30.50 28.06
N VAL A 766 -47.95 -31.81 28.23
CA VAL A 766 -48.41 -32.74 27.18
C VAL A 766 -49.90 -32.58 26.89
N ASN A 767 -50.74 -32.50 27.93
CA ASN A 767 -52.20 -32.45 27.78
C ASN A 767 -52.73 -31.10 27.27
N THR A 768 -51.92 -30.03 27.32
CA THR A 768 -52.33 -28.68 26.91
C THR A 768 -51.61 -28.18 25.66
N ASN A 769 -50.85 -29.05 24.97
CA ASN A 769 -50.08 -28.64 23.80
C ASN A 769 -50.93 -28.02 22.68
N GLU A 770 -52.18 -28.45 22.48
CA GLU A 770 -53.05 -27.85 21.45
C GLU A 770 -53.36 -26.37 21.74
N SER A 771 -53.40 -25.96 23.01
CA SER A 771 -53.77 -24.60 23.43
C SER A 771 -52.59 -23.78 23.93
N ILE A 772 -51.48 -24.41 24.30
CA ILE A 772 -50.31 -23.72 24.87
C ILE A 772 -49.04 -24.18 24.18
N PHE A 773 -48.31 -23.22 23.62
CA PHE A 773 -46.93 -23.41 23.24
C PHE A 773 -46.02 -23.24 24.46
N TRP A 774 -45.51 -24.35 24.98
CA TRP A 774 -44.64 -24.37 26.15
C TRP A 774 -43.17 -24.21 25.76
N ILE A 775 -42.50 -23.21 26.33
CA ILE A 775 -41.04 -23.09 26.31
C ILE A 775 -40.53 -23.15 27.75
N CYS A 776 -39.84 -24.21 28.11
CA CYS A 776 -39.29 -24.39 29.45
C CYS A 776 -37.77 -24.29 29.44
N SER A 777 -37.16 -23.80 30.51
CA SER A 777 -35.71 -23.91 30.71
C SER A 777 -35.34 -24.86 31.84
N VAL A 778 -34.18 -25.47 31.72
CA VAL A 778 -33.58 -26.27 32.80
C VAL A 778 -32.06 -26.15 32.77
N SER A 779 -31.42 -26.10 33.94
CA SER A 779 -29.96 -26.17 34.01
C SER A 779 -29.45 -27.47 33.40
N LYS A 780 -28.32 -27.45 32.69
CA LYS A 780 -27.77 -28.66 32.02
C LYS A 780 -27.51 -29.82 32.96
N ILE A 781 -27.05 -29.52 34.17
CA ILE A 781 -26.77 -30.53 35.19
C ILE A 781 -28.09 -31.11 35.73
N ALA A 782 -29.11 -30.28 35.94
CA ALA A 782 -30.45 -30.78 36.29
C ALA A 782 -31.09 -31.56 35.14
N TYR A 783 -30.90 -31.15 33.88
CA TYR A 783 -31.37 -31.88 32.71
C TYR A 783 -30.80 -33.30 32.68
N HIS A 784 -29.48 -33.46 32.81
CA HIS A 784 -28.87 -34.80 32.82
C HIS A 784 -29.37 -35.68 33.96
N TYR A 785 -29.61 -35.09 35.14
CA TYR A 785 -30.19 -35.79 36.27
C TYR A 785 -31.64 -36.20 35.99
N LEU A 786 -32.49 -35.24 35.60
CA LEU A 786 -33.92 -35.44 35.35
C LEU A 786 -34.18 -36.36 34.16
N ASN A 787 -33.36 -36.32 33.13
CA ASN A 787 -33.51 -37.20 31.99
C ASN A 787 -33.31 -38.67 32.38
N ARG A 788 -32.47 -38.96 33.38
CA ARG A 788 -32.26 -40.33 33.88
C ARG A 788 -33.30 -40.76 34.89
N THR A 789 -33.90 -39.82 35.63
CA THR A 789 -34.85 -40.16 36.70
C THR A 789 -36.32 -40.13 36.26
N VAL A 790 -36.68 -39.21 35.36
CA VAL A 790 -38.07 -38.99 34.92
C VAL A 790 -38.21 -38.88 33.40
N ALA A 791 -37.18 -39.27 32.63
CA ALA A 791 -37.18 -39.22 31.18
C ALA A 791 -37.59 -37.84 30.61
N LEU A 792 -37.08 -36.76 31.21
CA LEU A 792 -37.48 -35.38 30.89
C LEU A 792 -37.49 -35.05 29.38
N SER A 793 -36.55 -35.61 28.61
CA SER A 793 -36.51 -35.38 27.15
C SER A 793 -37.71 -35.94 26.39
N GLU A 794 -38.40 -36.96 26.90
CA GLU A 794 -39.56 -37.57 26.23
C GLU A 794 -40.83 -36.71 26.30
N HIS A 795 -40.79 -35.58 26.99
CA HIS A 795 -41.94 -34.69 27.17
C HIS A 795 -41.82 -33.39 26.37
N PHE A 796 -40.77 -33.26 25.56
CA PHE A 796 -40.51 -32.09 24.71
C PHE A 796 -40.07 -32.58 23.33
N ASP A 797 -40.61 -31.98 22.28
CA ASP A 797 -40.25 -32.33 20.90
C ASP A 797 -38.95 -31.63 20.47
N TYR A 798 -38.76 -30.41 20.98
CA TYR A 798 -37.60 -29.58 20.70
C TYR A 798 -36.72 -29.48 21.95
N ILE A 799 -35.44 -29.84 21.81
CA ILE A 799 -34.44 -29.66 22.87
C ILE A 799 -33.30 -28.79 22.33
N LEU A 800 -33.18 -27.58 22.88
CA LEU A 800 -32.16 -26.61 22.50
C LEU A 800 -31.06 -26.56 23.57
N ASP A 801 -29.87 -27.07 23.22
CA ASP A 801 -28.64 -26.84 24.00
C ASP A 801 -27.95 -25.55 23.54
N ILE A 802 -27.83 -24.57 24.43
CA ILE A 802 -27.32 -23.22 24.13
C ILE A 802 -25.85 -23.00 24.50
N ASP A 803 -25.15 -24.06 24.94
CA ASP A 803 -23.72 -24.02 25.32
C ASP A 803 -22.77 -24.11 24.11
N ASN A 804 -23.15 -23.54 22.97
CA ASN A 804 -22.48 -23.68 21.67
C ASN A 804 -21.70 -22.43 21.23
N LEU A 805 -21.48 -21.47 22.13
CA LEU A 805 -20.73 -20.25 21.82
C LEU A 805 -19.25 -20.54 21.56
N LYS A 806 -18.72 -19.92 20.51
CA LYS A 806 -17.29 -19.94 20.17
C LYS A 806 -16.54 -18.90 21.00
N GLY A 807 -15.22 -19.04 21.15
CA GLY A 807 -14.39 -18.00 21.77
C GLY A 807 -14.54 -16.62 21.13
N SER A 808 -14.77 -16.57 19.80
CA SER A 808 -15.07 -15.32 19.08
C SER A 808 -16.32 -14.63 19.63
N ASP A 809 -17.36 -15.39 19.99
CA ASP A 809 -18.64 -14.84 20.46
C ASP A 809 -18.47 -14.29 21.88
N ILE A 810 -17.71 -14.97 22.73
CA ILE A 810 -17.37 -14.51 24.09
C ILE A 810 -16.52 -13.23 24.03
N ARG A 811 -15.51 -13.20 23.14
CA ARG A 811 -14.72 -11.99 22.87
C ARG A 811 -15.63 -10.86 22.44
N GLU A 812 -16.54 -11.08 21.51
CA GLU A 812 -17.48 -10.05 21.05
C GLU A 812 -18.40 -9.56 22.19
N ILE A 813 -18.94 -10.45 23.02
CA ILE A 813 -19.78 -10.12 24.19
C ILE A 813 -19.06 -9.18 25.16
N ILE A 814 -17.79 -9.45 25.46
CA ILE A 814 -16.96 -8.63 26.35
C ILE A 814 -16.60 -7.31 25.67
N MET A 815 -16.10 -7.37 24.43
CA MET A 815 -15.66 -6.17 23.71
C MET A 815 -16.83 -5.24 23.40
N LYS A 816 -18.03 -5.75 23.12
CA LYS A 816 -19.24 -4.95 22.97
C LYS A 816 -19.58 -4.16 24.24
N ARG A 817 -19.50 -4.80 25.41
CA ARG A 817 -19.70 -4.12 26.71
C ARG A 817 -18.66 -3.02 26.93
N ASN A 818 -17.39 -3.29 26.64
CA ASN A 818 -16.36 -2.28 26.77
C ASN A 818 -16.56 -1.11 25.79
N ARG A 819 -16.96 -1.36 24.54
CA ARG A 819 -17.30 -0.29 23.58
C ARG A 819 -18.44 0.57 24.11
N LEU A 820 -19.52 -0.05 24.60
CA LEU A 820 -20.67 0.64 25.20
C LEU A 820 -20.30 1.43 26.46
N SER A 821 -19.21 1.07 27.14
CA SER A 821 -18.69 1.81 28.30
C SER A 821 -18.00 3.14 27.94
N GLY A 822 -17.65 3.33 26.66
CA GLY A 822 -16.89 4.48 26.16
C GLY A 822 -15.42 4.53 26.59
N TYR A 823 -14.93 3.52 27.33
CA TYR A 823 -13.53 3.43 27.74
C TYR A 823 -12.64 2.79 26.68
N ASN A 824 -11.42 3.31 26.55
CA ASN A 824 -10.35 2.60 25.85
C ASN A 824 -9.87 1.43 26.69
N ILE A 825 -9.39 0.37 26.05
CA ILE A 825 -8.82 -0.81 26.73
C ILE A 825 -7.35 -0.91 26.36
N TRP A 826 -6.51 -1.18 27.36
CA TRP A 826 -5.11 -1.52 27.16
C TRP A 826 -4.75 -2.81 27.86
N PHE A 827 -4.21 -3.75 27.10
CA PHE A 827 -3.69 -5.00 27.64
C PHE A 827 -2.24 -4.79 28.08
N LEU A 828 -1.93 -5.19 29.31
CA LEU A 828 -0.60 -5.11 29.89
C LEU A 828 0.16 -6.41 29.63
N ASN A 829 1.47 -6.29 29.41
CA ASN A 829 2.37 -7.43 29.48
C ASN A 829 2.75 -7.67 30.96
N SER A 830 2.87 -8.94 31.37
CA SER A 830 2.93 -9.33 32.79
C SER A 830 4.02 -8.61 33.60
N THR A 831 3.73 -8.37 34.87
CA THR A 831 4.41 -7.45 35.80
C THR A 831 5.80 -7.82 36.34
N GLU A 832 6.55 -8.75 35.73
CA GLU A 832 7.90 -9.11 36.21
C GLU A 832 8.98 -9.33 35.13
N ALA A 833 8.84 -8.74 33.93
CA ALA A 833 9.91 -8.74 32.94
C ALA A 833 10.52 -7.34 32.79
N SER A 834 11.84 -7.29 32.92
CA SER A 834 12.76 -6.21 32.55
C SER A 834 12.30 -5.39 31.33
N GLU A 835 12.64 -4.10 31.33
CA GLU A 835 12.39 -3.09 30.27
C GLU A 835 12.83 -3.50 28.83
N ASP A 836 13.42 -4.69 28.66
CA ASP A 836 13.99 -5.19 27.39
C ASP A 836 13.14 -6.28 26.68
N ASP A 837 11.96 -6.68 27.18
CA ASP A 837 11.08 -7.63 26.47
C ASP A 837 9.61 -7.15 26.39
N SER A 838 9.25 -6.43 25.30
CA SER A 838 8.09 -6.76 24.45
C SER A 838 7.75 -5.70 23.41
N ASP A 839 8.22 -5.90 22.18
CA ASP A 839 7.63 -5.33 20.95
C ASP A 839 6.26 -5.98 20.61
N ALA A 840 5.56 -6.55 21.59
CA ALA A 840 4.28 -7.22 21.36
C ALA A 840 3.20 -6.15 21.10
N SER A 841 2.52 -6.28 19.96
CA SER A 841 1.46 -5.34 19.62
C SER A 841 0.25 -5.51 20.55
N GLN A 842 -0.56 -4.47 20.75
CA GLN A 842 -1.80 -4.58 21.54
C GLN A 842 -2.76 -5.65 20.99
N GLU A 843 -2.75 -5.89 19.68
CA GLU A 843 -3.55 -6.94 19.04
C GLU A 843 -3.08 -8.34 19.49
N GLU A 844 -1.76 -8.57 19.58
CA GLU A 844 -1.20 -9.84 20.05
C GLU A 844 -1.50 -10.08 21.55
N LEU A 845 -1.42 -9.03 22.38
CA LEU A 845 -1.74 -9.12 23.81
C LEU A 845 -3.24 -9.39 24.04
N GLU A 846 -4.11 -8.74 23.27
CA GLU A 846 -5.55 -9.01 23.28
C GLU A 846 -5.84 -10.47 22.89
N GLU A 847 -5.24 -10.95 21.79
CA GLU A 847 -5.41 -12.33 21.33
C GLU A 847 -4.95 -13.35 22.38
N ALA A 848 -3.78 -13.12 23.00
CA ALA A 848 -3.27 -13.96 24.07
C ALA A 848 -4.23 -14.00 25.28
N PHE A 849 -4.74 -12.83 25.69
CA PHE A 849 -5.71 -12.74 26.78
C PHE A 849 -6.97 -13.55 26.51
N PHE A 850 -7.59 -13.38 25.33
CA PHE A 850 -8.83 -14.10 25.00
C PHE A 850 -8.61 -15.59 24.76
N ALA A 851 -7.43 -16.01 24.26
CA ALA A 851 -7.08 -17.42 24.14
C ALA A 851 -7.00 -18.11 25.51
N ASP A 852 -6.38 -17.45 26.51
CA ASP A 852 -6.30 -17.96 27.87
C ASP A 852 -7.68 -17.97 28.56
N LEU A 853 -8.49 -16.92 28.35
CA LEU A 853 -9.86 -16.84 28.85
C LEU A 853 -10.75 -17.94 28.26
N GLU A 854 -10.69 -18.17 26.95
CA GLU A 854 -11.45 -19.24 26.27
C GLU A 854 -11.07 -20.62 26.81
N ARG A 855 -9.77 -20.88 27.00
CA ARG A 855 -9.28 -22.15 27.56
C ARG A 855 -9.84 -22.43 28.96
N PHE A 856 -10.05 -21.40 29.76
CA PHE A 856 -10.53 -21.55 31.14
C PHE A 856 -12.06 -21.51 31.27
N ALA A 857 -12.71 -20.48 30.71
CA ALA A 857 -14.14 -20.27 30.85
C ALA A 857 -14.97 -21.14 29.88
N GLY A 858 -14.40 -21.50 28.72
CA GLY A 858 -15.12 -22.12 27.61
C GLY A 858 -16.28 -21.22 27.15
N SER A 859 -17.40 -21.83 26.79
CA SER A 859 -18.61 -21.12 26.32
C SER A 859 -19.44 -20.45 27.44
N ASN A 860 -18.89 -20.30 28.66
CA ASN A 860 -19.62 -19.75 29.80
C ASN A 860 -19.47 -18.22 29.87
N ILE A 861 -20.52 -17.49 29.47
CA ILE A 861 -20.55 -16.02 29.45
C ILE A 861 -20.34 -15.46 30.85
N GLY A 862 -21.15 -15.89 31.83
CA GLY A 862 -21.11 -15.35 33.19
C GLY A 862 -19.71 -15.44 33.80
N LEU A 863 -19.08 -16.60 33.66
CA LEU A 863 -17.71 -16.82 34.14
C LEU A 863 -16.69 -15.94 33.41
N SER A 864 -16.82 -15.82 32.08
CA SER A 864 -15.94 -14.96 31.27
C SER A 864 -16.03 -13.50 31.69
N LEU A 865 -17.23 -13.00 31.98
CA LEU A 865 -17.45 -11.63 32.47
C LEU A 865 -16.85 -11.42 33.87
N ILE A 866 -16.93 -12.42 34.77
CA ILE A 866 -16.30 -12.34 36.09
C ILE A 866 -14.78 -12.23 35.97
N TYR A 867 -14.14 -13.06 35.15
CA TYR A 867 -12.70 -13.03 34.98
C TYR A 867 -12.19 -11.83 34.20
N TRP A 868 -13.00 -11.32 33.27
CA TRP A 868 -12.75 -10.02 32.67
C TRP A 868 -12.64 -8.94 33.75
N LEU A 869 -13.66 -8.80 34.60
CA LEU A 869 -13.65 -7.83 35.71
C LEU A 869 -12.48 -8.05 36.67
N GLN A 870 -12.10 -9.30 36.93
CA GLN A 870 -10.94 -9.62 37.76
C GLN A 870 -9.62 -9.13 37.15
N SER A 871 -9.53 -9.17 35.82
CA SER A 871 -8.32 -8.79 35.09
C SER A 871 -8.20 -7.27 34.93
N VAL A 872 -9.23 -6.50 35.26
CA VAL A 872 -9.16 -5.04 35.30
C VAL A 872 -8.27 -4.61 36.48
N GLN A 873 -7.13 -3.99 36.17
CA GLN A 873 -6.18 -3.50 37.17
C GLN A 873 -6.54 -2.09 37.65
N SER A 874 -6.85 -1.20 36.71
CA SER A 874 -7.23 0.18 37.01
C SER A 874 -8.14 0.77 35.93
N VAL A 875 -8.98 1.71 36.35
CA VAL A 875 -9.82 2.53 35.47
C VAL A 875 -9.47 3.98 35.75
N GLY A 876 -9.05 4.71 34.72
CA GLY A 876 -8.70 6.13 34.80
C GLY A 876 -9.26 6.92 33.63
N GLU A 877 -8.93 8.22 33.57
CA GLU A 877 -9.35 9.10 32.47
C GLU A 877 -8.84 8.63 31.10
N GLU A 878 -7.67 8.00 31.07
CA GLU A 878 -7.09 7.46 29.85
C GLU A 878 -7.94 6.27 29.34
N GLY A 879 -8.41 5.39 30.25
CA GLY A 879 -9.05 4.12 29.89
C GLY A 879 -8.87 3.03 30.95
N ILE A 880 -9.13 1.79 30.54
CA ILE A 880 -9.10 0.58 31.37
C ILE A 880 -7.84 -0.20 31.07
N LYS A 881 -7.02 -0.46 32.09
CA LYS A 881 -5.85 -1.32 32.00
C LYS A 881 -6.20 -2.73 32.44
N VAL A 882 -5.96 -3.70 31.57
CA VAL A 882 -6.28 -5.12 31.75
C VAL A 882 -4.97 -5.88 31.88
N ASP A 883 -4.78 -6.53 33.02
CA ASP A 883 -3.63 -7.39 33.27
C ASP A 883 -3.75 -8.72 32.51
N LYS A 884 -2.64 -9.44 32.39
CA LYS A 884 -2.66 -10.77 31.78
C LYS A 884 -3.60 -11.68 32.56
N PHE A 885 -4.38 -12.49 31.83
CA PHE A 885 -5.24 -13.48 32.45
C PHE A 885 -4.41 -14.45 33.32
N SER A 886 -4.78 -14.56 34.59
CA SER A 886 -4.19 -15.50 35.53
C SER A 886 -5.22 -16.56 35.90
N VAL A 887 -4.90 -17.82 35.61
CA VAL A 887 -5.69 -18.97 36.02
C VAL A 887 -5.67 -19.02 37.55
N PRO A 888 -6.81 -18.88 38.24
CA PRO A 888 -6.84 -19.03 39.68
C PRO A 888 -6.57 -20.49 40.06
N ASP A 889 -5.78 -20.69 41.10
CA ASP A 889 -5.57 -22.00 41.70
C ASP A 889 -6.67 -22.28 42.75
N PHE A 890 -7.49 -23.31 42.50
CA PHE A 890 -8.51 -23.78 43.43
C PHE A 890 -8.32 -25.25 43.84
N GLU A 891 -7.09 -25.74 43.88
CA GLU A 891 -6.75 -27.12 44.30
C GLU A 891 -7.35 -27.51 45.67
N PHE A 892 -7.69 -26.55 46.53
CA PHE A 892 -8.35 -26.80 47.82
C PHE A 892 -9.73 -27.48 47.69
N LEU A 893 -10.44 -27.28 46.57
CA LEU A 893 -11.73 -27.91 46.32
C LEU A 893 -11.58 -29.42 46.08
N ASP A 894 -10.44 -29.89 45.58
CA ASP A 894 -10.22 -31.31 45.26
C ASP A 894 -10.35 -32.20 46.50
N ASN A 895 -9.97 -31.66 47.67
CA ASN A 895 -9.97 -32.36 48.95
C ASN A 895 -11.22 -32.10 49.81
N LEU A 896 -12.30 -31.54 49.24
CA LEU A 896 -13.50 -31.18 50.02
C LEU A 896 -14.15 -32.42 50.68
N PRO A 897 -14.48 -32.43 51.98
CA PRO A 897 -15.20 -33.53 52.61
C PRO A 897 -16.51 -33.91 51.90
N ALA A 898 -16.90 -35.19 51.94
CA ALA A 898 -18.08 -35.70 51.22
C ALA A 898 -19.38 -34.94 51.56
N ARG A 899 -19.60 -34.58 52.83
CA ARG A 899 -20.76 -33.78 53.27
C ARG A 899 -20.81 -32.40 52.57
N LYS A 900 -19.67 -31.71 52.50
CA LYS A 900 -19.56 -30.42 51.79
C LYS A 900 -19.75 -30.60 50.27
N ALA A 901 -19.19 -31.66 49.69
CA ALA A 901 -19.37 -31.97 48.27
C ALA A 901 -20.84 -32.27 47.93
N PHE A 902 -21.60 -32.89 48.84
CA PHE A 902 -23.04 -33.10 48.66
C PHE A 902 -23.82 -31.77 48.67
N VAL A 903 -23.46 -30.81 49.52
CA VAL A 903 -24.04 -29.46 49.46
C VAL A 903 -23.78 -28.83 48.09
N LEU A 904 -22.53 -28.89 47.60
CA LEU A 904 -22.19 -28.38 46.27
C LEU A 904 -23.02 -29.04 45.17
N LEU A 905 -23.23 -30.36 45.25
CA LEU A 905 -24.08 -31.08 44.31
C LEU A 905 -25.51 -30.53 44.27
N LEU A 906 -26.11 -30.29 45.44
CA LEU A 906 -27.47 -29.73 45.52
C LEU A 906 -27.52 -28.29 44.97
N VAL A 907 -26.54 -27.45 45.32
CA VAL A 907 -26.46 -26.07 44.81
C VAL A 907 -26.25 -26.04 43.31
N VAL A 908 -25.39 -26.89 42.77
CA VAL A 908 -25.10 -26.94 41.32
C VAL A 908 -26.31 -27.43 40.53
N ILE A 909 -27.08 -28.40 41.06
CA ILE A 909 -28.32 -28.87 40.42
C ILE A 909 -29.42 -27.81 40.47
N HIS A 910 -29.71 -27.26 41.65
CA HIS A 910 -30.85 -26.37 41.87
C HIS A 910 -30.53 -24.88 41.69
N ARG A 911 -29.27 -24.54 41.40
CA ARG A 911 -28.65 -23.19 41.32
C ARG A 911 -28.61 -22.43 42.65
N LYS A 912 -29.57 -22.67 43.53
CA LYS A 912 -29.67 -22.11 44.87
C LYS A 912 -30.32 -23.11 45.81
N ILE A 913 -30.06 -23.02 47.11
CA ILE A 913 -30.73 -23.85 48.13
C ILE A 913 -31.05 -23.01 49.38
N THR A 914 -31.96 -23.49 50.22
CA THR A 914 -32.21 -22.94 51.56
C THR A 914 -31.75 -23.95 52.62
N GLU A 915 -31.60 -23.47 53.86
CA GLU A 915 -31.27 -24.36 55.00
C GLU A 915 -32.32 -25.46 55.17
N LYS A 916 -33.60 -25.11 55.01
CA LYS A 916 -34.72 -26.05 55.05
C LYS A 916 -34.64 -27.08 53.92
N TYR A 917 -34.31 -26.65 52.71
CA TYR A 917 -34.14 -27.55 51.58
C TYR A 917 -33.02 -28.56 51.84
N HIS A 918 -31.84 -28.09 52.27
CA HIS A 918 -30.70 -28.95 52.56
C HIS A 918 -30.99 -29.93 53.71
N ALA A 919 -31.64 -29.49 54.79
CA ALA A 919 -32.03 -30.37 55.90
C ALA A 919 -32.91 -31.54 55.42
N LEU A 920 -33.90 -31.25 54.57
CA LEU A 920 -34.81 -32.25 54.02
C LEU A 920 -34.13 -33.20 53.02
N ALA A 921 -33.25 -32.67 52.15
CA ALA A 921 -32.56 -33.47 51.13
C ALA A 921 -31.44 -34.34 51.73
N SER A 922 -30.75 -33.85 52.77
CA SER A 922 -29.64 -34.54 53.45
C SER A 922 -30.11 -35.39 54.64
N ASN A 923 -31.40 -35.33 55.00
CA ASN A 923 -31.97 -35.98 56.17
C ASN A 923 -31.21 -35.65 57.48
N CYS A 924 -30.97 -34.36 57.71
CA CYS A 924 -30.26 -33.82 58.89
C CYS A 924 -31.11 -32.77 59.61
N SER A 925 -30.71 -32.36 60.82
CA SER A 925 -31.43 -31.30 61.55
C SER A 925 -31.26 -29.93 60.87
N LEU A 926 -32.16 -28.98 61.17
CA LEU A 926 -32.04 -27.61 60.66
C LEU A 926 -30.78 -26.90 61.21
N GLU A 927 -30.40 -27.20 62.45
CA GLU A 927 -29.20 -26.66 63.10
C GLU A 927 -27.93 -27.19 62.41
N GLU A 928 -27.87 -28.49 62.11
CA GLU A 928 -26.76 -29.10 61.35
C GLU A 928 -26.66 -28.49 59.94
N SER A 929 -27.80 -28.27 59.29
CA SER A 929 -27.89 -27.65 57.97
C SER A 929 -27.35 -26.21 57.99
N SER A 930 -27.82 -25.40 58.94
CA SER A 930 -27.40 -24.00 59.08
C SER A 930 -25.92 -23.89 59.42
N GLY A 931 -25.41 -24.75 60.31
CA GLY A 931 -24.00 -24.80 60.66
C GLY A 931 -23.09 -25.14 59.47
N LEU A 932 -23.46 -26.14 58.66
CA LEU A 932 -22.68 -26.52 57.47
C LEU A 932 -22.70 -25.45 56.38
N LEU A 933 -23.86 -24.84 56.12
CA LEU A 933 -24.01 -23.79 55.11
C LEU A 933 -23.32 -22.49 55.53
N SER A 934 -23.35 -22.15 56.82
CA SER A 934 -22.61 -21.01 57.38
C SER A 934 -21.11 -21.21 57.23
N LEU A 935 -20.60 -22.41 57.49
CA LEU A 935 -19.18 -22.71 57.33
C LEU A 935 -18.74 -22.62 55.86
N LEU A 936 -19.53 -23.12 54.92
CA LEU A 936 -19.25 -22.97 53.48
C LEU A 936 -19.36 -21.51 53.00
N LYS A 937 -20.17 -20.69 53.66
CA LYS A 937 -20.26 -19.24 53.43
C LYS A 937 -19.03 -18.52 53.97
N GLU A 938 -18.55 -18.87 55.15
CA GLU A 938 -17.31 -18.33 55.74
C GLU A 938 -16.08 -18.72 54.91
N ASP A 939 -16.05 -19.94 54.37
CA ASP A 939 -15.05 -20.41 53.40
C ASP A 939 -15.16 -19.70 52.03
N SER A 940 -16.13 -18.78 51.86
CA SER A 940 -16.46 -18.09 50.60
C SER A 940 -16.77 -19.00 49.41
N ILE A 941 -17.09 -20.27 49.68
CA ILE A 941 -17.55 -21.25 48.70
C ILE A 941 -18.98 -20.93 48.30
N LEU A 942 -19.82 -20.58 49.28
CA LEU A 942 -21.21 -20.16 49.07
C LEU A 942 -21.40 -18.67 49.36
N VAL A 943 -22.36 -18.07 48.66
CA VAL A 943 -22.82 -16.69 48.88
C VAL A 943 -24.28 -16.74 49.31
N GLN A 944 -24.64 -16.00 50.35
CA GLN A 944 -26.02 -15.91 50.83
C GLN A 944 -26.67 -14.61 50.33
N LYS A 945 -27.85 -14.71 49.72
CA LYS A 945 -28.67 -13.58 49.28
C LYS A 945 -30.15 -13.94 49.44
N ASP A 946 -30.95 -13.04 50.02
CA ASP A 946 -32.40 -13.20 50.19
C ASP A 946 -32.83 -14.54 50.84
N GLY A 947 -32.03 -15.03 51.80
CA GLY A 947 -32.28 -16.32 52.47
C GLY A 947 -31.88 -17.57 51.67
N TYR A 948 -31.35 -17.41 50.47
CA TYR A 948 -30.83 -18.50 49.62
C TYR A 948 -29.31 -18.54 49.62
N PHE A 949 -28.75 -19.73 49.50
CA PHE A 949 -27.33 -19.99 49.30
C PHE A 949 -27.05 -20.35 47.85
N PHE A 950 -26.09 -19.66 47.26
CA PHE A 950 -25.64 -19.81 45.87
C PHE A 950 -24.17 -20.24 45.85
N LEU A 951 -23.76 -20.96 44.80
CA LEU A 951 -22.35 -21.20 44.56
C LEU A 951 -21.69 -19.88 44.15
N ASN A 952 -20.53 -19.59 44.71
CA ASN A 952 -19.72 -18.48 44.22
C ASN A 952 -19.34 -18.73 42.74
N GLY A 953 -19.74 -17.83 41.84
CA GLY A 953 -19.59 -18.02 40.40
C GLY A 953 -18.16 -18.29 39.94
N ILE A 954 -17.17 -17.70 40.62
CA ILE A 954 -15.73 -17.92 40.38
C ILE A 954 -15.35 -19.41 40.51
N LEU A 955 -16.01 -20.12 41.42
CA LEU A 955 -15.71 -21.53 41.73
C LEU A 955 -16.51 -22.50 40.84
N TYR A 956 -17.40 -22.02 39.96
CA TYR A 956 -18.35 -22.88 39.22
C TYR A 956 -17.65 -24.00 38.44
N ARG A 957 -16.66 -23.68 37.60
CA ARG A 957 -15.94 -24.69 36.79
C ARG A 957 -15.24 -25.74 37.65
N HIS A 958 -14.61 -25.31 38.74
CA HIS A 958 -13.90 -26.21 39.64
C HIS A 958 -14.85 -27.07 40.48
N ALA A 959 -15.97 -26.51 40.94
CA ALA A 959 -17.01 -27.28 41.62
C ALA A 959 -17.62 -28.34 40.68
N VAL A 960 -17.92 -27.99 39.43
CA VAL A 960 -18.41 -28.96 38.43
C VAL A 960 -17.36 -30.04 38.14
N LYS A 961 -16.09 -29.66 37.96
CA LYS A 961 -14.98 -30.60 37.79
C LYS A 961 -14.85 -31.56 38.98
N LEU A 962 -14.85 -31.04 40.21
CA LEU A 962 -14.82 -31.83 41.44
C LEU A 962 -15.96 -32.86 41.49
N LEU A 963 -17.18 -32.42 41.20
CA LEU A 963 -18.36 -33.29 41.21
C LEU A 963 -18.28 -34.36 40.12
N ARG A 964 -17.73 -34.04 38.95
CA ARG A 964 -17.51 -35.00 37.85
C ARG A 964 -16.39 -36.00 38.20
N ASP A 965 -15.27 -35.55 38.73
CA ASP A 965 -14.13 -36.39 39.13
C ASP A 965 -14.53 -37.38 40.24
N ARG A 966 -15.52 -37.01 41.07
CA ARG A 966 -16.14 -37.87 42.09
C ARG A 966 -17.33 -38.70 41.58
N ASN A 967 -17.65 -38.65 40.29
CA ASN A 967 -18.78 -39.32 39.66
C ASN A 967 -20.14 -38.99 40.31
N LEU A 968 -20.29 -37.79 40.87
CA LEU A 968 -21.56 -37.29 41.45
C LEU A 968 -22.47 -36.64 40.39
N ILE A 969 -21.87 -36.16 39.30
CA ILE A 969 -22.51 -35.69 38.08
C ILE A 969 -21.78 -36.28 36.86
N HIS A 970 -22.42 -36.27 35.70
CA HIS A 970 -21.87 -36.82 34.46
C HIS A 970 -21.59 -35.70 33.46
#